data_AF-A0A7S2YR97-F1
#
_entry.id   AF-A0A7S2YR97-F1
#
_cell.length_a   1.000
_cell.length_b   1.000
_cell.length_c   1.000
_cell.angle_alpha   90.00
_cell.angle_beta   90.00
_cell.angle_gamma   90.00
#
_symmetry.space_group_name_H-M   'P 1'
#
loop_
_entity.id
_entity.type
_entity.pdbx_description
1 polymer ?
#
loop_
_entity_poly.entity_id
_entity_poly.type
_entity_poly.pdbx_seq_one_letter_code
_entity_poly.pdbx_strand_id
1 'polypeptide(L)'
;AKDKKAIMQCAAFLVLRNVLDLANFLTFLPEWVDVLQSSYDTLRKQDRELVRALGRVSLNSSKKADEKAPTVDISPLSVHPATQLVRIFLNWQQFDAIEKLFQPYWSMLCYIFPENIGSFICDQVENDLAPLYMSACGDDQGVPWREQPSETIRANDGVPSQSDLLDVIVKRLEYTRESGCITQRPVLYCKICRILNATLRNNEPSEDCISFLRSFLLPGVSLFKCNPSLSQEIWRLMERFPYETRYSLYASWRGTGLERQALMTSKPLWLVQGEILAGKDARHALKRVSKDTINDACRAIGKVSHSHPLVVFSTILGQIESYDNLVHVMVEAMRFVTPMSLDVLGFCILSRLNGTAGGFNRNRLKDDGVNVSQWLQSLESFVGALYKMFPSLELAGIMAYLMERVSSGHVMELGVLRTLLKESGGWAFADYAPAASLSSTQLEGRAGSINLKRETMAFGVVPNFNKRASATVRHVLQKDDMGVALLILIAQIPHQIIFDTTSKPQKPVKLIGNLVDTCRVTSSILLDFLTDSANDLAGDENQGVQAITRFAKSVPTLASLCTEYHFDVATAWMLTRPLVRAATSSLDSDEVTLAASSGVLEAFRPTDLSRKSYAAMLPVSFWACLSEKLFETFYANSLYDIFCPEKVYRAEIDRLEKEEERLKRQQSSAATPRATPDVEENGAVAAERAKKTAGALTSDLETQKKHVAACRDVISSEIGDFFIADKNIKEAATLFFA
;
A
#
# COMPACT_ATOMS: atom_id res chain seq x y z
N ALA A 1 13.33 26.78 54.81
CA ALA A 1 13.48 25.95 53.60
C ALA A 1 14.82 25.18 53.57
N LYS A 2 15.96 25.82 53.87
CA LYS A 2 17.28 25.15 53.90
C LYS A 2 17.38 24.02 54.94
N ASP A 3 16.84 24.21 56.15
CA ASP A 3 16.90 23.18 57.22
C ASP A 3 16.05 21.94 56.90
N LYS A 4 14.89 22.14 56.24
CA LYS A 4 14.00 21.03 55.83
C LYS A 4 14.65 20.13 54.76
N LYS A 5 15.43 20.71 53.83
CA LYS A 5 16.15 19.93 52.81
C LYS A 5 17.25 19.05 53.42
N ALA A 6 17.99 19.58 54.40
CA ALA A 6 19.04 18.83 55.10
C ALA A 6 18.45 17.65 55.90
N ILE A 7 17.30 17.84 56.54
CA ILE A 7 16.59 16.77 57.26
C ILE A 7 16.15 15.66 56.30
N MET A 8 15.57 16.01 55.14
CA MET A 8 15.16 15.01 54.14
C MET A 8 16.36 14.29 53.51
N GLN A 9 17.50 14.96 53.34
CA GLN A 9 18.75 14.30 52.91
C GLN A 9 19.26 13.32 53.98
N CYS A 10 19.22 13.69 55.26
CA CYS A 10 19.57 12.78 56.34
C CYS A 10 18.64 11.55 56.38
N ALA A 11 17.32 11.77 56.26
CA ALA A 11 16.34 10.69 56.19
C ALA A 11 16.60 9.76 54.99
N ALA A 12 16.84 10.31 53.80
CA ALA A 12 17.19 9.51 52.61
C ALA A 12 18.47 8.68 52.83
N PHE A 13 19.48 9.25 53.49
CA PHE A 13 20.73 8.54 53.80
C PHE A 13 20.50 7.37 54.77
N LEU A 14 19.67 7.56 55.81
CA LEU A 14 19.33 6.50 56.77
C LEU A 14 18.54 5.36 56.12
N VAL A 15 17.67 5.69 55.15
CA VAL A 15 16.96 4.69 54.35
C VAL A 15 17.93 3.87 53.50
N LEU A 16 18.89 4.50 52.81
CA LEU A 16 19.91 3.79 52.03
C LEU A 16 20.80 2.87 52.87
N ARG A 17 20.97 3.17 54.16
CA ARG A 17 21.74 2.34 55.09
C ARG A 17 20.90 1.25 55.78
N ASN A 18 19.65 1.05 55.37
CA ASN A 18 18.68 0.13 56.00
C ASN A 18 18.46 0.41 57.50
N VAL A 19 18.69 1.64 57.96
CA VAL A 19 18.47 2.05 59.35
C VAL A 19 17.04 2.56 59.55
N LEU A 20 16.44 3.12 58.50
CA LEU A 20 15.07 3.63 58.50
C LEU A 20 14.27 2.93 57.42
N ASP A 21 13.15 2.30 57.80
CA ASP A 21 12.22 1.74 56.82
C ASP A 21 11.41 2.85 56.15
N LEU A 22 11.54 2.94 54.82
CA LEU A 22 10.90 3.97 54.01
C LEU A 22 9.38 3.85 54.01
N ALA A 23 8.83 2.62 54.03
CA ALA A 23 7.38 2.41 54.02
C ALA A 23 6.75 2.98 55.30
N ASN A 24 7.34 2.66 56.45
CA ASN A 24 6.95 3.22 57.74
C ASN A 24 7.20 4.73 57.82
N PHE A 25 8.32 5.23 57.27
CA PHE A 25 8.58 6.67 57.27
C PHE A 25 7.53 7.47 56.49
N LEU A 26 7.05 6.96 55.35
CA LEU A 26 6.01 7.60 54.55
C LEU A 26 4.67 7.71 55.28
N THR A 27 4.35 6.80 56.22
CA THR A 27 3.10 6.89 57.01
C THR A 27 3.12 8.01 58.06
N PHE A 28 4.31 8.50 58.44
CA PHE A 28 4.46 9.62 59.38
C PHE A 28 4.46 10.98 58.66
N LEU A 29 4.52 11.00 57.33
CA LEU A 29 4.36 12.22 56.56
C LEU A 29 2.87 12.60 56.46
N PRO A 30 2.54 13.89 56.29
CA PRO A 30 1.16 14.31 56.00
C PRO A 30 0.60 13.55 54.78
N GLU A 31 -0.74 13.45 54.67
CA GLU A 31 -1.51 12.73 53.63
C GLU A 31 -1.14 13.16 52.20
N TRP A 32 0.03 12.74 51.75
CA TRP A 32 0.64 13.17 50.50
C TRP A 32 0.02 12.47 49.29
N VAL A 33 -0.56 11.30 49.52
CA VAL A 33 -1.29 10.52 48.52
C VAL A 33 -2.58 11.23 48.13
N ASP A 34 -3.34 11.74 49.10
CA ASP A 34 -4.59 12.47 48.83
C ASP A 34 -4.31 13.81 48.13
N VAL A 35 -3.25 14.51 48.55
CA VAL A 35 -2.80 15.73 47.87
C VAL A 35 -2.31 15.44 46.44
N LEU A 36 -1.59 14.33 46.23
CA LEU A 36 -1.13 13.89 44.91
C LEU A 36 -2.33 13.56 44.00
N GLN A 37 -3.28 12.76 44.48
CA GLN A 37 -4.46 12.34 43.74
C GLN A 37 -5.33 13.55 43.37
N SER A 38 -5.62 14.43 44.34
CA SER A 38 -6.39 15.66 44.11
C SER A 38 -5.74 16.60 43.09
N SER A 39 -4.41 16.75 43.17
CA SER A 39 -3.65 17.56 42.21
C SER A 39 -3.66 16.94 40.81
N TYR A 40 -3.48 15.63 40.70
CA TYR A 40 -3.54 14.88 39.44
C TYR A 40 -4.93 15.01 38.79
N ASP A 41 -6.00 14.78 39.55
CA ASP A 41 -7.38 14.84 39.03
C ASP A 41 -7.76 16.25 38.59
N THR A 42 -7.32 17.27 39.35
CA THR A 42 -7.53 18.68 38.99
C THR A 42 -6.82 19.04 37.69
N LEU A 43 -5.55 18.67 37.56
CA LEU A 43 -4.75 18.93 36.36
C LEU A 43 -5.33 18.20 35.14
N ARG A 44 -5.68 16.92 35.28
CA ARG A 44 -6.28 16.13 34.21
C ARG A 44 -7.62 16.68 33.76
N LYS A 45 -8.44 17.18 34.69
CA LYS A 45 -9.72 17.83 34.37
C LYS A 45 -9.50 19.11 33.58
N GLN A 46 -8.54 19.94 33.99
CA GLN A 46 -8.17 21.15 33.24
C GLN A 46 -7.65 20.82 31.85
N ASP A 47 -6.72 19.87 31.70
CA ASP A 47 -6.19 19.46 30.40
C ASP A 47 -7.30 18.94 29.49
N ARG A 48 -8.22 18.13 30.02
CA ARG A 48 -9.39 17.67 29.26
C ARG A 48 -10.28 18.84 28.80
N GLU A 49 -10.45 19.87 29.62
CA GLU A 49 -11.19 21.08 29.24
C GLU A 49 -10.45 21.91 28.18
N LEU A 50 -9.13 22.01 28.27
CA LEU A 50 -8.29 22.66 27.26
C LEU A 50 -8.38 21.96 25.90
N VAL A 51 -8.28 20.62 25.87
CA VAL A 51 -8.41 19.86 24.63
C VAL A 51 -9.83 20.00 24.04
N ARG A 52 -10.88 19.99 24.89
CA ARG A 52 -12.25 20.28 24.43
C ARG A 52 -12.39 21.68 23.85
N ALA A 53 -11.76 22.68 24.46
CA ALA A 53 -11.77 24.06 24.01
C ALA A 53 -11.04 24.21 22.65
N LEU A 54 -9.89 23.55 22.47
CA LEU A 54 -9.15 23.53 21.21
C LEU A 54 -9.99 23.03 20.04
N GLY A 55 -10.91 22.10 20.28
CA GLY A 55 -11.80 21.65 19.24
C GLY A 55 -12.79 22.73 18.74
N ARG A 56 -13.17 23.72 19.57
CA ARG A 56 -14.22 24.71 19.25
C ARG A 56 -13.79 25.60 18.09
N VAL A 57 -14.66 25.74 17.08
CA VAL A 57 -14.48 26.69 15.98
C VAL A 57 -14.99 28.04 16.47
N SER A 58 -14.09 29.00 16.69
CA SER A 58 -14.49 30.38 17.01
C SER A 58 -14.93 31.09 15.75
N LEU A 59 -16.18 31.56 15.73
CA LEU A 59 -16.72 32.37 14.62
C LEU A 59 -16.32 33.86 14.72
N ASN A 60 -15.75 34.30 15.85
CA ASN A 60 -15.28 35.67 16.07
C ASN A 60 -13.75 35.69 16.14
N SER A 61 -13.09 36.05 15.04
CA SER A 61 -11.62 36.11 14.93
C SER A 61 -10.99 37.40 15.45
N SER A 62 -11.76 38.32 16.06
CA SER A 62 -11.25 39.63 16.50
C SER A 62 -10.76 39.70 17.95
N LYS A 63 -10.92 38.64 18.75
CA LYS A 63 -10.29 38.54 20.07
C LYS A 63 -9.16 37.50 19.99
N LYS A 64 -7.91 37.98 19.90
CA LYS A 64 -6.73 37.13 20.11
C LYS A 64 -6.92 36.37 21.43
N ALA A 65 -6.84 35.05 21.35
CA ALA A 65 -6.87 34.15 22.48
C ALA A 65 -5.56 34.25 23.27
N ASP A 66 -5.41 35.32 24.06
CA ASP A 66 -4.40 35.48 25.11
C ASP A 66 -5.03 35.30 26.52
N GLU A 67 -6.12 34.53 26.63
CA GLU A 67 -6.54 34.01 27.93
C GLU A 67 -5.60 32.86 28.31
N LYS A 68 -4.52 33.17 29.02
CA LYS A 68 -3.70 32.17 29.72
C LYS A 68 -4.64 31.30 30.55
N ALA A 69 -4.70 30.01 30.22
CA ALA A 69 -5.44 29.05 31.02
C ALA A 69 -5.02 29.17 32.50
N PRO A 70 -5.96 29.08 33.45
CA PRO A 70 -5.62 29.09 34.87
C PRO A 70 -4.67 27.92 35.14
N THR A 71 -3.47 28.23 35.65
CA THR A 71 -2.49 27.22 36.02
C THR A 71 -2.90 26.58 37.35
N VAL A 72 -2.96 25.24 37.42
CA VAL A 72 -3.10 24.55 38.71
C VAL A 72 -1.94 24.97 39.60
N ASP A 73 -2.21 25.35 40.84
CA ASP A 73 -1.14 25.58 41.81
C ASP A 73 -0.53 24.23 42.24
N ILE A 74 0.63 23.89 41.68
CA ILE A 74 1.40 22.68 42.02
C ILE A 74 2.33 22.93 43.23
N SER A 75 2.39 24.16 43.74
CA SER A 75 3.25 24.55 44.87
C SER A 75 3.10 23.66 46.11
N PRO A 76 1.88 23.27 46.54
CA PRO A 76 1.68 22.43 47.74
C PRO A 76 2.40 21.08 47.63
N LEU A 77 2.35 20.47 46.44
CA LEU A 77 2.97 19.17 46.19
C LEU A 77 4.48 19.29 45.92
N SER A 78 4.94 20.40 45.33
CA SER A 78 6.37 20.62 45.05
C SER A 78 7.22 20.80 46.32
N VAL A 79 6.61 21.35 47.38
CA VAL A 79 7.26 21.59 48.69
C VAL A 79 7.05 20.42 49.65
N HIS A 80 6.21 19.45 49.29
CA HIS A 80 5.88 18.32 50.15
C HIS A 80 7.12 17.46 50.48
N PRO A 81 7.33 17.04 51.75
CA PRO A 81 8.46 16.19 52.12
C PRO A 81 8.59 14.92 51.30
N ALA A 82 7.47 14.26 50.96
CA ALA A 82 7.46 13.02 50.16
C ALA A 82 8.03 13.23 48.74
N THR A 83 7.65 14.31 48.06
CA THR A 83 8.17 14.61 46.70
C THR A 83 9.60 15.13 46.74
N GLN A 84 9.99 15.85 47.79
CA GLN A 84 11.38 16.22 48.03
C GLN A 84 12.26 14.99 48.27
N LEU A 85 11.74 13.99 49.01
CA LEU A 85 12.43 12.73 49.24
C LEU A 85 12.67 11.99 47.93
N VAL A 86 11.62 11.84 47.10
CA VAL A 86 11.74 11.26 45.76
C VAL A 86 12.82 12.00 44.96
N ARG A 87 12.76 13.33 44.87
CA ARG A 87 13.77 14.13 44.16
C ARG A 87 15.19 13.92 44.69
N ILE A 88 15.38 13.71 45.99
CA ILE A 88 16.70 13.44 46.58
C ILE A 88 17.22 12.07 46.13
N PHE A 89 16.40 11.02 46.19
CA PHE A 89 16.76 9.68 45.72
C PHE A 89 17.09 9.67 44.22
N LEU A 90 16.31 10.39 43.41
CA LEU A 90 16.62 10.56 41.98
C LEU A 90 17.95 11.28 41.80
N ASN A 91 18.19 12.42 42.45
CA ASN A 91 19.49 13.12 42.35
C ASN A 91 20.70 12.26 42.78
N TRP A 92 20.49 11.27 43.65
CA TRP A 92 21.52 10.34 44.10
C TRP A 92 21.67 9.09 43.21
N GLN A 93 20.93 9.00 42.09
CA GLN A 93 20.93 7.84 41.19
C GLN A 93 20.53 6.53 41.89
N GLN A 94 19.65 6.63 42.90
CA GLN A 94 19.16 5.48 43.69
C GLN A 94 17.68 5.23 43.38
N PHE A 95 17.35 5.05 42.10
CA PHE A 95 15.99 4.81 41.64
C PHE A 95 15.45 3.44 42.12
N ASP A 96 16.26 2.39 42.02
CA ASP A 96 15.86 1.02 42.37
C ASP A 96 15.45 0.87 43.84
N ALA A 97 16.03 1.69 44.72
CA ALA A 97 15.70 1.71 46.15
C ALA A 97 14.26 2.17 46.42
N ILE A 98 13.68 2.99 45.53
CA ILE A 98 12.34 3.57 45.71
C ILE A 98 11.32 3.09 44.67
N GLU A 99 11.77 2.41 43.61
CA GLU A 99 10.92 2.01 42.49
C GLU A 99 9.69 1.19 42.94
N LYS A 100 9.91 0.14 43.73
CA LYS A 100 8.84 -0.78 44.18
C LYS A 100 7.82 -0.10 45.08
N LEU A 101 8.27 0.80 45.95
CA LEU A 101 7.40 1.48 46.92
C LEU A 101 6.51 2.52 46.25
N PHE A 102 7.04 3.24 45.27
CA PHE A 102 6.30 4.29 44.54
C PHE A 102 5.61 3.79 43.27
N GLN A 103 5.64 2.49 42.99
CA GLN A 103 5.04 1.87 41.79
C GLN A 103 3.64 2.39 41.41
N PRO A 104 2.64 2.46 42.32
CA PRO A 104 1.31 2.93 41.94
C PRO A 104 1.22 4.44 41.68
N TYR A 105 2.23 5.22 42.09
CA TYR A 105 2.23 6.68 42.07
C TYR A 105 3.10 7.27 40.96
N TRP A 106 4.00 6.48 40.35
CA TRP A 106 4.95 6.99 39.35
C TRP A 106 4.28 7.66 38.16
N SER A 107 3.18 7.11 37.64
CA SER A 107 2.46 7.71 36.51
C SER A 107 1.90 9.10 36.85
N MET A 108 1.36 9.28 38.05
CA MET A 108 0.86 10.58 38.54
C MET A 108 2.01 11.57 38.77
N LEU A 109 3.11 11.10 39.37
CA LEU A 109 4.30 11.93 39.64
C LEU A 109 4.97 12.40 38.34
N CYS A 110 5.08 11.53 37.34
CA CYS A 110 5.60 11.89 36.02
C CYS A 110 4.68 12.90 35.32
N TYR A 111 3.35 12.71 35.42
CA TYR A 111 2.38 13.61 34.81
C TYR A 111 2.44 15.03 35.39
N ILE A 112 2.57 15.16 36.72
CA ILE A 112 2.63 16.45 37.40
C ILE A 112 4.02 17.11 37.27
N PHE A 113 5.10 16.32 37.28
CA PHE A 113 6.48 16.81 37.21
C PHE A 113 7.26 16.25 36.01
N PRO A 114 6.84 16.55 34.76
CA PRO A 114 7.44 15.97 33.57
C PRO A 114 8.91 16.36 33.39
N GLU A 115 9.27 17.62 33.65
CA GLU A 115 10.65 18.14 33.49
C GLU A 115 11.64 17.64 34.54
N ASN A 116 11.16 17.20 35.71
CA ASN A 116 12.01 16.80 36.83
C ASN A 116 12.01 15.28 37.00
N ILE A 117 10.88 14.72 37.42
CA ILE A 117 10.77 13.28 37.74
C ILE A 117 10.71 12.47 36.46
N GLY A 118 9.86 12.88 35.51
CA GLY A 118 9.69 12.18 34.23
C GLY A 118 10.98 12.13 33.42
N SER A 119 11.65 13.27 33.23
CA SER A 119 12.91 13.34 32.50
C SER A 119 14.04 12.59 33.19
N PHE A 120 14.08 12.58 34.53
CA PHE A 120 15.05 11.77 35.25
C PHE A 120 14.87 10.27 34.98
N ILE A 121 13.63 9.76 34.95
CA ILE A 121 13.38 8.35 34.63
C ILE A 121 13.84 8.03 33.21
N CYS A 122 13.61 8.93 32.25
CA CYS A 122 14.17 8.80 30.89
C CYS A 122 15.70 8.76 30.91
N ASP A 123 16.36 9.66 31.66
CA ASP A 123 17.82 9.71 31.78
C ASP A 123 18.38 8.43 32.41
N GLN A 124 17.71 7.87 33.42
CA GLN A 124 18.07 6.60 34.02
C GLN A 124 17.98 5.45 33.01
N VAL A 125 16.86 5.37 32.27
CA VAL A 125 16.70 4.38 31.19
C VAL A 125 17.77 4.57 30.12
N GLU A 126 18.15 5.80 29.77
CA GLU A 126 19.22 6.05 28.81
C GLU A 126 20.59 5.57 29.31
N ASN A 127 20.89 5.76 30.60
CA ASN A 127 22.13 5.29 31.23
C ASN A 127 22.18 3.75 31.25
N ASP A 128 21.08 3.10 31.62
CA ASP A 128 21.00 1.64 31.67
C ASP A 128 21.04 1.01 30.27
N LEU A 129 20.57 1.75 29.25
CA LEU A 129 20.67 1.35 27.85
C LEU A 129 22.04 1.62 27.22
N ALA A 130 22.85 2.53 27.77
CA ALA A 130 24.13 2.90 27.19
C ALA A 130 25.07 1.71 26.89
N PRO A 131 25.32 0.76 27.82
CA PRO A 131 26.18 -0.40 27.53
C PRO A 131 25.58 -1.31 26.44
N LEU A 132 24.26 -1.53 26.47
CA LEU A 132 23.54 -2.35 25.50
C LEU A 132 23.56 -1.72 24.10
N TYR A 133 23.39 -0.40 24.03
CA TYR A 133 23.49 0.36 22.79
C TYR A 133 24.89 0.26 22.17
N MET A 134 25.94 0.38 22.99
CA MET A 134 27.31 0.31 22.51
C MET A 134 27.67 -1.10 22.00
N SER A 135 27.20 -2.16 22.66
CA SER A 135 27.37 -3.54 22.17
C SER A 135 26.58 -3.80 20.89
N ALA A 136 25.29 -3.44 20.83
CA ALA A 136 24.42 -3.81 19.71
C ALA A 136 24.55 -2.90 18.47
N CYS A 137 24.97 -1.64 18.65
CA CYS A 137 25.00 -0.61 17.60
C CYS A 137 26.36 0.10 17.47
N GLY A 138 27.41 -0.37 18.15
CA GLY A 138 28.73 0.24 18.15
C GLY A 138 29.48 0.19 16.81
N ASP A 139 29.09 -0.74 15.93
CA ASP A 139 29.75 -1.02 14.64
C ASP A 139 29.30 -0.13 13.45
N ASP A 140 28.56 0.95 13.68
CA ASP A 140 28.23 1.89 12.59
C ASP A 140 29.49 2.67 12.17
N GLN A 141 30.27 2.09 11.24
CA GLN A 141 31.46 2.64 10.56
C GLN A 141 31.18 3.95 9.76
N GLY A 142 30.03 4.59 9.95
CA GLY A 142 29.49 5.63 9.07
C GLY A 142 29.90 7.07 9.40
N VAL A 143 30.71 7.34 10.43
CA VAL A 143 31.13 8.70 10.74
C VAL A 143 32.66 8.82 10.61
N PRO A 144 33.18 9.43 9.53
CA PRO A 144 34.63 9.52 9.25
C PRO A 144 35.47 10.17 10.36
N TRP A 145 34.83 10.87 11.29
CA TRP A 145 35.47 11.72 12.31
C TRP A 145 35.31 11.19 13.73
N ARG A 146 34.72 10.00 13.93
CA ARG A 146 34.55 9.42 15.27
C ARG A 146 35.85 8.75 15.69
N GLU A 147 36.49 9.26 16.75
CA GLU A 147 37.60 8.57 17.41
C GLU A 147 37.15 7.15 17.76
N GLN A 148 37.88 6.14 17.25
CA GLN A 148 37.58 4.76 17.56
C GLN A 148 37.80 4.54 19.07
N PRO A 149 36.85 3.92 19.78
CA PRO A 149 37.07 3.58 21.17
C PRO A 149 38.29 2.65 21.27
N SER A 150 39.18 2.96 22.22
CA SER A 150 40.38 2.19 22.54
C SER A 150 40.08 0.70 22.66
N GLU A 151 40.97 -0.14 22.10
CA GLU A 151 40.84 -1.61 21.91
C GLU A 151 40.52 -2.44 23.16
N THR A 152 40.46 -1.84 24.36
CA THR A 152 40.22 -2.51 25.65
C THR A 152 38.76 -2.87 25.92
N ILE A 153 37.78 -2.39 25.15
CA ILE A 153 36.36 -2.76 25.27
C ILE A 153 35.93 -3.64 24.08
N ARG A 154 36.72 -4.67 23.78
CA ARG A 154 36.24 -5.81 22.99
C ARG A 154 35.98 -6.97 23.94
N ALA A 155 34.95 -6.82 24.76
CA ALA A 155 34.36 -7.94 25.48
C ALA A 155 33.32 -8.59 24.55
N ASN A 156 33.45 -9.91 24.37
CA ASN A 156 32.53 -10.81 23.67
C ASN A 156 31.16 -10.91 24.38
N ASP A 157 30.50 -9.80 24.69
CA ASP A 157 29.14 -9.83 25.22
C ASP A 157 28.18 -9.81 24.03
N GLY A 158 27.62 -10.99 23.73
CA GLY A 158 26.62 -11.17 22.68
C GLY A 158 25.47 -10.18 22.81
N VAL A 159 24.80 -9.90 21.68
CA VAL A 159 23.61 -9.03 21.63
C VAL A 159 22.65 -9.42 22.77
N PRO A 160 22.25 -8.48 23.65
CA PRO A 160 21.36 -8.79 24.76
C PRO A 160 20.06 -9.41 24.28
N SER A 161 19.54 -10.38 25.03
CA SER A 161 18.28 -11.02 24.67
C SER A 161 17.14 -9.98 24.65
N GLN A 162 16.18 -10.18 23.75
CA GLN A 162 15.06 -9.25 23.60
C GLN A 162 14.25 -9.10 24.90
N SER A 163 14.11 -10.18 25.68
CA SER A 163 13.39 -10.17 26.96
C SER A 163 14.10 -9.28 27.98
N ASP A 164 15.41 -9.45 28.16
CA ASP A 164 16.19 -8.68 29.14
C ASP A 164 16.15 -7.17 28.83
N LEU A 165 16.18 -6.81 27.55
CA LEU A 165 16.06 -5.42 27.11
C LEU A 165 14.66 -4.85 27.41
N LEU A 166 13.61 -5.60 27.11
CA LEU A 166 12.23 -5.15 27.35
C LEU A 166 11.94 -5.04 28.84
N ASP A 167 12.46 -5.94 29.67
CA ASP A 167 12.30 -5.87 31.13
C ASP A 167 12.89 -4.58 31.72
N VAL A 168 14.05 -4.14 31.20
CA VAL A 168 14.70 -2.89 31.62
C VAL A 168 13.91 -1.65 31.17
N ILE A 169 13.42 -1.65 29.92
CA ILE A 169 12.82 -0.47 29.29
C ILE A 169 11.33 -0.32 29.61
N VAL A 170 10.54 -1.38 29.41
CA VAL A 170 9.07 -1.32 29.32
C VAL A 170 8.48 -0.84 30.64
N LYS A 171 8.88 -1.45 31.76
CA LYS A 171 8.32 -1.14 33.08
C LYS A 171 8.54 0.31 33.49
N ARG A 172 9.75 0.84 33.27
CA ARG A 172 10.12 2.20 33.67
C ARG A 172 9.55 3.25 32.73
N LEU A 173 9.50 2.97 31.42
CA LEU A 173 8.88 3.89 30.47
C LEU A 173 7.35 3.86 30.52
N GLU A 174 6.73 2.78 31.00
CA GLU A 174 5.29 2.74 31.23
C GLU A 174 4.83 3.84 32.21
N TYR A 175 5.62 4.13 33.25
CA TYR A 175 5.37 5.26 34.16
C TYR A 175 5.32 6.61 33.44
N THR A 176 6.12 6.77 32.39
CA THR A 176 6.25 8.04 31.65
C THR A 176 5.17 8.23 30.59
N ARG A 177 4.42 7.18 30.25
CA ARG A 177 3.50 7.11 29.11
C ARG A 177 2.46 8.24 29.06
N GLU A 178 1.84 8.55 30.20
CA GLU A 178 0.80 9.59 30.25
C GLU A 178 1.39 11.01 30.26
N SER A 179 2.62 11.16 30.77
CA SER A 179 3.27 12.46 30.97
C SER A 179 3.84 13.09 29.71
N GLY A 180 4.16 12.28 28.70
CA GLY A 180 4.81 12.74 27.47
C GLY A 180 6.25 13.26 27.65
N CYS A 181 6.92 12.96 28.77
CA CYS A 181 8.28 13.46 29.05
C CYS A 181 9.34 12.97 28.05
N ILE A 182 9.07 11.90 27.29
CA ILE A 182 9.95 11.40 26.22
C ILE A 182 10.26 12.48 25.16
N THR A 183 9.40 13.49 25.01
CA THR A 183 9.62 14.66 24.14
C THR A 183 10.89 15.44 24.49
N GLN A 184 11.30 15.43 25.75
CA GLN A 184 12.49 16.13 26.23
C GLN A 184 13.78 15.37 25.92
N ARG A 185 13.67 14.10 25.48
CA ARG A 185 14.78 13.19 25.16
C ARG A 185 14.55 12.49 23.81
N PRO A 186 14.57 13.23 22.69
CA PRO A 186 14.42 12.63 21.35
C PRO A 186 15.55 11.64 21.01
N VAL A 187 16.74 11.83 21.58
CA VAL A 187 17.89 10.92 21.37
C VAL A 187 17.62 9.54 21.97
N LEU A 188 17.07 9.49 23.18
CA LEU A 188 16.65 8.24 23.82
C LEU A 188 15.65 7.48 22.95
N TYR A 189 14.65 8.18 22.41
CA TYR A 189 13.67 7.58 21.50
C TYR A 189 14.35 6.92 20.28
N CYS A 190 15.27 7.62 19.62
CA CYS A 190 16.06 7.04 18.52
C CYS A 190 16.88 5.84 18.96
N LYS A 191 17.54 5.91 20.12
CA LYS A 191 18.35 4.81 20.67
C LYS A 191 17.50 3.57 20.88
N ILE A 192 16.31 3.71 21.48
CA ILE A 192 15.38 2.60 21.69
C ILE A 192 14.98 1.96 20.35
N CYS A 193 14.59 2.77 19.35
CA CYS A 193 14.27 2.24 18.02
C CYS A 193 15.44 1.46 17.39
N ARG A 194 16.67 1.97 17.52
CA ARG A 194 17.87 1.34 16.95
C ARG A 194 18.25 0.03 17.65
N ILE A 195 18.22 -0.02 18.98
CA ILE A 195 18.53 -1.25 19.72
C ILE A 195 17.46 -2.31 19.42
N LEU A 196 16.18 -1.95 19.47
CA LEU A 196 15.10 -2.89 19.13
C LEU A 196 15.22 -3.40 17.69
N ASN A 197 15.58 -2.52 16.75
CA ASN A 197 15.81 -2.92 15.37
C ASN A 197 17.04 -3.86 15.24
N ALA A 198 18.07 -3.67 16.06
CA ALA A 198 19.26 -4.54 16.09
C ALA A 198 18.94 -5.92 16.71
N THR A 199 18.17 -5.97 17.80
CA THR A 199 17.79 -7.24 18.46
C THR A 199 16.83 -8.07 17.60
N LEU A 200 15.99 -7.42 16.79
CA LEU A 200 15.07 -8.07 15.84
C LEU A 200 15.72 -8.45 14.50
N ARG A 201 17.05 -8.31 14.33
CA ARG A 201 17.73 -8.73 13.09
C ARG A 201 17.64 -10.24 12.88
N ASN A 202 17.73 -11.00 13.96
CA ASN A 202 17.82 -12.47 13.93
C ASN A 202 16.70 -13.17 14.72
N ASN A 203 15.82 -12.42 15.38
CA ASN A 203 14.77 -12.94 16.25
C ASN A 203 13.39 -12.52 15.74
N GLU A 204 12.40 -13.41 15.91
CA GLU A 204 11.00 -13.05 15.72
C GLU A 204 10.53 -12.07 16.79
N PRO A 205 9.58 -11.17 16.46
CA PRO A 205 9.11 -10.19 17.43
C PRO A 205 8.29 -10.84 18.54
N SER A 206 8.77 -10.74 19.78
CA SER A 206 7.98 -11.05 20.98
C SER A 206 6.68 -10.22 21.08
N GLU A 207 5.63 -10.79 21.67
CA GLU A 207 4.38 -10.08 21.96
C GLU A 207 4.60 -8.85 22.86
N ASP A 208 5.56 -8.91 23.78
CA ASP A 208 5.92 -7.78 24.64
C ASP A 208 6.47 -6.60 23.82
N CYS A 209 7.25 -6.87 22.78
CA CYS A 209 7.71 -5.84 21.85
C CYS A 209 6.56 -5.21 21.06
N ILE A 210 5.62 -6.03 20.59
CA ILE A 210 4.42 -5.55 19.87
C ILE A 210 3.55 -4.71 20.82
N SER A 211 3.38 -5.16 22.06
CA SER A 211 2.68 -4.42 23.11
C SER A 211 3.35 -3.07 23.43
N PHE A 212 4.68 -3.05 23.52
CA PHE A 212 5.45 -1.82 23.74
C PHE A 212 5.34 -0.84 22.55
N LEU A 213 5.40 -1.35 21.31
CA LEU A 213 5.14 -0.56 20.11
C LEU A 213 3.74 0.04 20.12
N ARG A 214 2.72 -0.79 20.40
CA ARG A 214 1.30 -0.42 20.44
C ARG A 214 1.02 0.65 21.49
N SER A 215 1.65 0.53 22.66
CA SER A 215 1.31 1.31 23.84
C SER A 215 2.12 2.60 23.99
N PHE A 216 3.40 2.57 23.61
CA PHE A 216 4.36 3.63 23.89
C PHE A 216 5.04 4.19 22.64
N LEU A 217 5.82 3.38 21.90
CA LEU A 217 6.69 3.92 20.84
C LEU A 217 5.91 4.53 19.68
N LEU A 218 4.95 3.80 19.10
CA LEU A 218 4.24 4.26 17.90
C LEU A 218 3.35 5.47 18.20
N PRO A 219 2.49 5.46 19.25
CA PRO A 219 1.80 6.68 19.67
C PRO A 219 2.76 7.82 20.07
N GLY A 220 3.92 7.47 20.62
CA GLY A 220 4.95 8.42 21.07
C GLY A 220 5.52 9.30 19.96
N VAL A 221 5.51 8.86 18.69
CA VAL A 221 5.93 9.69 17.55
C VAL A 221 5.09 10.98 17.47
N SER A 222 3.79 10.90 17.77
CA SER A 222 2.87 12.04 17.75
C SER A 222 3.17 13.10 18.81
N LEU A 223 3.92 12.75 19.86
CA LEU A 223 4.31 13.72 20.88
C LEU A 223 5.37 14.71 20.36
N PHE A 224 6.23 14.27 19.44
CA PHE A 224 7.31 15.10 18.94
C PHE A 224 6.80 16.13 17.94
N LYS A 225 7.39 17.33 18.00
CA LYS A 225 7.32 18.29 16.90
C LYS A 225 7.85 17.62 15.63
N CYS A 226 7.35 18.05 14.48
CA CYS A 226 7.73 17.53 13.16
C CYS A 226 9.25 17.30 13.06
N ASN A 227 9.63 16.02 13.00
CA ASN A 227 11.00 15.59 12.77
C ASN A 227 11.00 14.34 11.87
N PRO A 228 11.34 14.50 10.57
CA PRO A 228 11.38 13.37 9.63
C PRO A 228 12.31 12.24 10.08
N SER A 229 13.40 12.57 10.78
CA SER A 229 14.36 11.56 11.26
C SER A 229 13.74 10.61 12.28
N LEU A 230 12.87 11.09 13.18
CA LEU A 230 12.18 10.23 14.15
C LEU A 230 11.24 9.25 13.45
N SER A 231 10.48 9.73 12.45
CA SER A 231 9.61 8.90 11.61
C SER A 231 10.41 7.83 10.85
N GLN A 232 11.62 8.17 10.37
CA GLN A 232 12.48 7.20 9.70
C GLN A 232 13.06 6.14 10.65
N GLU A 233 13.43 6.50 11.88
CA GLU A 233 13.97 5.53 12.84
C GLU A 233 12.92 4.53 13.30
N ILE A 234 11.68 4.98 13.56
CA ILE A 234 10.58 4.03 13.84
C ILE A 234 10.21 3.22 12.59
N TRP A 235 10.29 3.80 11.38
CA TRP A 235 10.02 3.05 10.15
C TRP A 235 10.96 1.87 9.97
N ARG A 236 12.26 2.06 10.21
CA ARG A 236 13.27 0.98 10.14
C ARG A 236 12.96 -0.20 11.06
N LEU A 237 12.28 0.06 12.18
CA LEU A 237 11.77 -0.96 13.08
C LEU A 237 10.48 -1.58 12.52
N MET A 238 9.52 -0.75 12.13
CA MET A 238 8.21 -1.17 11.62
C MET A 238 8.29 -1.99 10.32
N GLU A 239 9.20 -1.68 9.41
CA GLU A 239 9.32 -2.34 8.09
C GLU A 239 9.73 -3.81 8.18
N ARG A 240 10.25 -4.26 9.33
CA ARG A 240 10.54 -5.68 9.59
C ARG A 240 9.29 -6.51 9.84
N PHE A 241 8.21 -5.90 10.29
CA PHE A 241 6.99 -6.61 10.62
C PHE A 241 6.14 -6.82 9.36
N PRO A 242 5.45 -7.97 9.23
CA PRO A 242 4.44 -8.17 8.20
C PRO A 242 3.36 -7.09 8.26
N TYR A 243 2.75 -6.77 7.10
CA TYR A 243 1.80 -5.65 7.00
C TYR A 243 0.59 -5.83 7.92
N GLU A 244 0.18 -7.07 8.20
CA GLU A 244 -0.92 -7.41 9.10
C GLU A 244 -0.65 -6.90 10.51
N THR A 245 0.58 -7.11 11.00
CA THR A 245 1.01 -6.63 12.33
C THR A 245 1.11 -5.11 12.33
N ARG A 246 1.70 -4.50 11.28
CA ARG A 246 1.78 -3.03 11.16
C ARG A 246 0.41 -2.39 11.17
N TYR A 247 -0.56 -2.95 10.45
CA TYR A 247 -1.90 -2.40 10.31
C TYR A 247 -2.73 -2.60 11.58
N SER A 248 -2.51 -3.69 12.32
CA SER A 248 -3.06 -3.88 13.67
C SER A 248 -2.54 -2.81 14.66
N LEU A 249 -1.24 -2.47 14.58
CA LEU A 249 -0.65 -1.38 15.35
C LEU A 249 -1.25 -0.02 14.97
N TYR A 250 -1.44 0.27 13.68
CA TYR A 250 -2.11 1.50 13.23
C TYR A 250 -3.57 1.57 13.65
N ALA A 251 -4.30 0.45 13.62
CA ALA A 251 -5.66 0.37 14.14
C ALA A 251 -5.73 0.69 15.64
N SER A 252 -4.76 0.16 16.41
CA SER A 252 -4.62 0.46 17.83
C SER A 252 -4.28 1.93 18.08
N TRP A 253 -3.38 2.51 17.27
CA TRP A 253 -2.99 3.93 17.36
C TRP A 253 -4.15 4.87 17.01
N ARG A 254 -4.95 4.51 16.00
CA ARG A 254 -6.19 5.21 15.64
C ARG A 254 -7.19 5.15 16.79
N GLY A 255 -7.40 3.96 17.36
CA GLY A 255 -8.42 3.71 18.36
C GLY A 255 -9.85 3.84 17.80
N THR A 256 -10.81 4.11 18.69
CA THR A 256 -12.24 4.21 18.35
C THR A 256 -12.62 5.53 17.67
N GLY A 257 -11.73 6.52 17.59
CA GLY A 257 -11.96 7.78 16.91
C GLY A 257 -10.71 8.65 16.82
N LEU A 258 -10.77 9.68 15.97
CA LEU A 258 -9.72 10.69 15.80
C LEU A 258 -10.21 12.07 16.26
N GLU A 259 -9.28 12.95 16.60
CA GLU A 259 -9.56 14.33 17.01
C GLU A 259 -10.65 14.37 18.12
N ARG A 260 -11.70 15.17 17.96
CA ARG A 260 -12.78 15.32 18.94
C ARG A 260 -13.52 14.03 19.25
N GLN A 261 -13.62 13.10 18.30
CA GLN A 261 -14.32 11.84 18.52
C GLN A 261 -13.59 10.98 19.57
N ALA A 262 -12.27 11.16 19.69
CA ALA A 262 -11.45 10.44 20.66
C ALA A 262 -11.58 10.98 22.11
N LEU A 263 -12.21 12.13 22.34
CA LEU A 263 -12.33 12.74 23.68
C LEU A 263 -13.12 11.89 24.68
N MET A 264 -13.96 10.98 24.20
CA MET A 264 -14.78 10.08 25.01
C MET A 264 -14.17 8.68 25.15
N THR A 265 -12.89 8.53 24.79
CA THR A 265 -12.20 7.24 24.67
C THR A 265 -11.05 7.15 25.69
N SER A 266 -10.44 5.97 25.81
CA SER A 266 -9.25 5.74 26.67
C SER A 266 -7.95 6.30 26.09
N LYS A 267 -8.00 7.02 24.96
CA LYS A 267 -6.82 7.56 24.28
C LYS A 267 -6.13 8.65 25.12
N PRO A 268 -4.79 8.69 25.17
CA PRO A 268 -4.07 9.73 25.92
C PRO A 268 -4.47 11.14 25.48
N LEU A 269 -4.67 12.06 26.43
CA LEU A 269 -5.16 13.41 26.14
C LEU A 269 -4.21 14.21 25.26
N TRP A 270 -2.89 14.07 25.46
CA TRP A 270 -1.87 14.69 24.63
C TRP A 270 -1.96 14.26 23.16
N LEU A 271 -2.36 13.00 22.91
CA LEU A 271 -2.49 12.49 21.55
C LEU A 271 -3.71 13.12 20.89
N VAL A 272 -4.83 13.15 21.60
CA VAL A 272 -6.06 13.82 21.11
C VAL A 272 -5.82 15.31 20.85
N GLN A 273 -5.05 15.98 21.71
CA GLN A 273 -4.64 17.36 21.52
C GLN A 273 -3.80 17.55 20.25
N GLY A 274 -2.77 16.73 20.07
CA GLY A 274 -1.91 16.73 18.89
C GLY A 274 -2.72 16.50 17.62
N GLU A 275 -3.66 15.56 17.64
CA GLU A 275 -4.59 15.28 16.54
C GLU A 275 -5.45 16.49 16.16
N ILE A 276 -6.03 17.20 17.13
CA ILE A 276 -6.87 18.39 16.86
C ILE A 276 -6.03 19.50 16.22
N LEU A 277 -4.82 19.73 16.71
CA LEU A 277 -3.92 20.75 16.16
C LEU A 277 -3.46 20.37 14.75
N ALA A 278 -2.98 19.13 14.57
CA ALA A 278 -2.58 18.59 13.28
C ALA A 278 -3.73 18.64 12.27
N GLY A 279 -4.97 18.33 12.68
CA GLY A 279 -6.14 18.43 11.83
C GLY A 279 -6.42 19.86 11.37
N LYS A 280 -6.24 20.86 12.24
CA LYS A 280 -6.38 22.28 11.85
C LYS A 280 -5.32 22.67 10.82
N ASP A 281 -4.06 22.29 11.05
CA ASP A 281 -2.95 22.59 10.16
C ASP A 281 -3.09 21.88 8.81
N ALA A 282 -3.50 20.60 8.82
CA ALA A 282 -3.78 19.84 7.60
C ALA A 282 -4.93 20.47 6.79
N ARG A 283 -6.06 20.80 7.42
CA ARG A 283 -7.17 21.50 6.75
C ARG A 283 -6.76 22.86 6.20
N HIS A 284 -5.89 23.59 6.92
CA HIS A 284 -5.37 24.87 6.44
C HIS A 284 -4.47 24.69 5.21
N ALA A 285 -3.54 23.73 5.24
CA ALA A 285 -2.66 23.41 4.12
C ALA A 285 -3.44 22.99 2.86
N LEU A 286 -4.51 22.21 3.04
CA LEU A 286 -5.32 21.68 1.95
C LEU A 286 -6.30 22.69 1.34
N LYS A 287 -6.68 23.75 2.07
CA LYS A 287 -7.69 24.73 1.61
C LYS A 287 -7.32 25.47 0.32
N ARG A 288 -6.01 25.61 0.04
CA ARG A 288 -5.48 26.35 -1.11
C ARG A 288 -4.65 25.48 -2.04
N VAL A 289 -4.83 24.17 -2.02
CA VAL A 289 -4.06 23.26 -2.87
C VAL A 289 -4.46 23.44 -4.34
N SER A 290 -3.49 23.80 -5.17
CA SER A 290 -3.62 23.94 -6.62
C SER A 290 -2.28 23.58 -7.27
N LYS A 291 -2.23 23.57 -8.60
CA LYS A 291 -0.97 23.34 -9.34
C LYS A 291 0.09 24.40 -9.01
N ASP A 292 -0.31 25.65 -8.80
CA ASP A 292 0.62 26.76 -8.53
C ASP A 292 1.15 26.75 -7.08
N THR A 293 0.35 26.26 -6.12
CA THR A 293 0.69 26.25 -4.69
C THR A 293 1.25 24.91 -4.20
N ILE A 294 1.46 23.96 -5.11
CA ILE A 294 1.76 22.56 -4.78
C ILE A 294 3.02 22.40 -3.92
N ASN A 295 4.06 23.20 -4.15
CA ASN A 295 5.32 23.10 -3.41
C ASN A 295 5.17 23.49 -1.93
N ASP A 296 4.32 24.48 -1.65
CA ASP A 296 4.04 24.90 -0.27
C ASP A 296 3.11 23.90 0.42
N ALA A 297 2.11 23.39 -0.30
CA ALA A 297 1.26 22.31 0.17
C ALA A 297 2.09 21.05 0.51
N CYS A 298 3.03 20.65 -0.36
CA CYS A 298 3.93 19.53 -0.11
C CYS A 298 4.68 19.65 1.21
N ARG A 299 5.26 20.83 1.47
CA ARG A 299 6.03 21.08 2.71
C ARG A 299 5.13 21.09 3.93
N ALA A 300 3.95 21.71 3.83
CA ALA A 300 3.00 21.80 4.93
C ALA A 300 2.42 20.42 5.29
N ILE A 301 1.97 19.64 4.29
CA ILE A 301 1.44 18.29 4.48
C ILE A 301 2.53 17.36 5.01
N GLY A 302 3.73 17.39 4.41
CA GLY A 302 4.88 16.62 4.88
C GLY A 302 5.12 16.82 6.37
N LYS A 303 5.26 18.09 6.80
CA LYS A 303 5.51 18.44 8.22
C LYS A 303 4.50 17.85 9.19
N VAL A 304 3.20 17.93 8.87
CA VAL A 304 2.16 17.41 9.76
C VAL A 304 2.08 15.89 9.70
N SER A 305 2.27 15.30 8.52
CA SER A 305 2.15 13.85 8.27
C SER A 305 3.23 13.00 8.95
N HIS A 306 4.39 13.57 9.26
CA HIS A 306 5.48 12.84 9.93
C HIS A 306 5.14 12.46 11.38
N SER A 307 4.36 13.30 12.08
CA SER A 307 3.96 13.05 13.48
C SER A 307 2.51 12.56 13.61
N HIS A 308 1.62 13.02 12.74
CA HIS A 308 0.17 12.74 12.83
C HIS A 308 -0.43 12.24 11.50
N PRO A 309 0.09 11.13 10.92
CA PRO A 309 -0.34 10.64 9.61
C PRO A 309 -1.83 10.29 9.54
N LEU A 310 -2.37 9.64 10.58
CA LEU A 310 -3.78 9.18 10.61
C LEU A 310 -4.79 10.31 10.40
N VAL A 311 -4.58 11.47 11.03
CA VAL A 311 -5.47 12.64 10.89
C VAL A 311 -5.33 13.29 9.54
N VAL A 312 -4.08 13.43 9.06
CA VAL A 312 -3.78 14.03 7.76
C VAL A 312 -4.45 13.23 6.65
N PHE A 313 -4.24 11.91 6.61
CA PHE A 313 -4.80 11.07 5.55
C PHE A 313 -6.31 10.89 5.67
N SER A 314 -6.87 10.87 6.89
CA SER A 314 -8.32 10.90 7.07
C SER A 314 -8.94 12.18 6.47
N THR A 315 -8.27 13.32 6.63
CA THR A 315 -8.71 14.61 6.06
C THR A 315 -8.56 14.61 4.53
N ILE A 316 -7.41 14.17 4.02
CA ILE A 316 -7.12 14.08 2.58
C ILE A 316 -8.14 13.18 1.88
N LEU A 317 -8.37 11.96 2.39
CA LEU A 317 -9.32 11.02 1.82
C LEU A 317 -10.75 11.56 1.85
N GLY A 318 -11.17 12.24 2.93
CA GLY A 318 -12.49 12.87 2.98
C GLY A 318 -12.71 13.94 1.91
N GLN A 319 -11.67 14.68 1.54
CA GLN A 319 -11.74 15.66 0.45
C GLN A 319 -11.77 14.99 -0.93
N ILE A 320 -10.91 13.98 -1.17
CA ILE A 320 -10.87 13.23 -2.43
C ILE A 320 -12.19 12.51 -2.71
N GLU A 321 -12.79 11.90 -1.68
CA GLU A 321 -14.07 11.22 -1.79
C GLU A 321 -15.22 12.15 -2.20
N SER A 322 -15.07 13.45 -1.95
CA SER A 322 -16.06 14.48 -2.30
C SER A 322 -15.74 15.17 -3.64
N TYR A 323 -14.46 15.23 -4.03
CA TYR A 323 -13.96 15.99 -5.18
C TYR A 323 -12.93 15.17 -5.96
N ASP A 324 -13.36 14.56 -7.08
CA ASP A 324 -12.53 13.74 -7.97
C ASP A 324 -11.44 14.55 -8.69
N ASN A 325 -11.74 15.78 -9.09
CA ASN A 325 -10.81 16.68 -9.76
C ASN A 325 -9.55 17.03 -8.93
N LEU A 326 -9.58 16.80 -7.61
CA LEU A 326 -8.44 17.03 -6.72
C LEU A 326 -7.47 15.84 -6.64
N VAL A 327 -7.83 14.66 -7.14
CA VAL A 327 -7.06 13.42 -6.99
C VAL A 327 -5.59 13.60 -7.35
N HIS A 328 -5.30 14.05 -8.57
CA HIS A 328 -3.91 14.16 -9.04
C HIS A 328 -3.10 15.20 -8.29
N VAL A 329 -3.69 16.36 -7.99
CA VAL A 329 -3.02 17.42 -7.22
C VAL A 329 -2.73 16.95 -5.80
N MET A 330 -3.64 16.18 -5.21
CA MET A 330 -3.49 15.66 -3.85
C MET A 330 -2.40 14.58 -3.76
N VAL A 331 -2.30 13.71 -4.77
CA VAL A 331 -1.22 12.72 -4.90
C VAL A 331 0.13 13.43 -5.01
N GLU A 332 0.23 14.45 -5.85
CA GLU A 332 1.45 15.24 -5.99
C GLU A 332 1.83 15.98 -4.69
N ALA A 333 0.84 16.46 -3.93
CA ALA A 333 1.03 17.14 -2.66
C ALA A 333 1.66 16.25 -1.57
N MET A 334 1.73 14.93 -1.77
CA MET A 334 2.32 13.98 -0.83
C MET A 334 3.79 13.65 -1.15
N ARG A 335 4.44 14.33 -2.09
CA ARG A 335 5.83 14.04 -2.50
C ARG A 335 6.86 14.02 -1.36
N PHE A 336 6.66 14.80 -0.29
CA PHE A 336 7.58 14.87 0.86
C PHE A 336 7.13 14.04 2.07
N VAL A 337 6.13 13.17 1.90
CA VAL A 337 5.66 12.28 2.95
C VAL A 337 6.65 11.13 3.18
N THR A 338 6.90 10.79 4.45
CA THR A 338 7.81 9.69 4.83
C THR A 338 7.25 8.31 4.51
N PRO A 339 8.09 7.27 4.29
CA PRO A 339 7.64 5.90 4.02
C PRO A 339 6.65 5.34 5.06
N MET A 340 6.91 5.55 6.36
CA MET A 340 5.96 5.20 7.43
C MET A 340 4.59 5.83 7.24
N SER A 341 4.55 7.12 6.94
CA SER A 341 3.30 7.84 6.74
C SER A 341 2.59 7.33 5.48
N LEU A 342 3.31 6.98 4.41
CA LEU A 342 2.71 6.32 3.24
C LEU A 342 2.12 4.94 3.58
N ASP A 343 2.78 4.13 4.41
CA ASP A 343 2.23 2.83 4.87
C ASP A 343 0.95 3.04 5.71
N VAL A 344 0.91 4.08 6.57
CA VAL A 344 -0.31 4.49 7.29
C VAL A 344 -1.41 4.96 6.32
N LEU A 345 -1.07 5.60 5.20
CA LEU A 345 -2.04 5.94 4.14
C LEU A 345 -2.64 4.67 3.53
N GLY A 346 -1.85 3.63 3.27
CA GLY A 346 -2.34 2.31 2.83
C GLY A 346 -3.39 1.74 3.80
N PHE A 347 -3.10 1.76 5.09
CA PHE A 347 -4.06 1.40 6.14
C PHE A 347 -5.33 2.27 6.14
N CYS A 348 -5.18 3.59 5.96
CA CYS A 348 -6.31 4.51 5.90
C CYS A 348 -7.23 4.20 4.71
N ILE A 349 -6.66 3.89 3.53
CA ILE A 349 -7.41 3.51 2.33
C ILE A 349 -8.20 2.23 2.58
N LEU A 350 -7.58 1.18 3.14
CA LEU A 350 -8.29 -0.05 3.51
C LEU A 350 -9.41 0.20 4.51
N SER A 351 -9.16 1.05 5.51
CA SER A 351 -10.17 1.42 6.50
C SER A 351 -11.37 2.16 5.89
N ARG A 352 -11.16 2.91 4.79
CA ARG A 352 -12.24 3.54 4.02
C ARG A 352 -13.01 2.52 3.19
N LEU A 353 -12.32 1.62 2.50
CA LEU A 353 -12.93 0.56 1.69
C LEU A 353 -13.80 -0.40 2.53
N ASN A 354 -13.30 -0.80 3.70
CA ASN A 354 -14.03 -1.68 4.63
C ASN A 354 -15.14 -0.95 5.41
N GLY A 355 -15.22 0.39 5.32
CA GLY A 355 -16.21 1.19 6.03
C GLY A 355 -15.97 1.38 7.53
N THR A 356 -14.84 0.91 8.08
CA THR A 356 -14.49 1.06 9.51
C THR A 356 -14.07 2.48 9.89
N ALA A 357 -13.60 3.26 8.92
CA ALA A 357 -13.24 4.67 9.09
C ALA A 357 -14.05 5.64 8.22
N GLY A 358 -15.02 5.13 7.46
CA GLY A 358 -16.03 5.92 6.74
C GLY A 358 -17.24 6.22 7.62
N GLY A 359 -18.09 7.17 7.21
CA GLY A 359 -19.39 7.36 7.86
C GLY A 359 -20.20 6.06 7.89
N PHE A 360 -21.03 5.87 8.90
CA PHE A 360 -21.93 4.71 8.98
C PHE A 360 -22.77 4.61 7.70
N ASN A 361 -22.82 3.42 7.10
CA ASN A 361 -23.75 3.06 6.02
C ASN A 361 -23.51 3.76 4.66
N ARG A 362 -22.28 3.67 4.12
CA ARG A 362 -21.99 4.15 2.76
C ARG A 362 -22.43 3.12 1.72
N ASN A 363 -23.52 3.41 1.03
CA ASN A 363 -23.91 2.63 -0.14
C ASN A 363 -22.82 2.76 -1.23
N ARG A 364 -22.45 1.60 -1.80
CA ARG A 364 -21.51 1.49 -2.93
C ARG A 364 -22.17 1.83 -4.27
N LEU A 365 -23.50 1.85 -4.28
CA LEU A 365 -24.32 2.29 -5.40
C LEU A 365 -24.85 3.70 -5.12
N LYS A 366 -25.07 4.47 -6.18
CA LYS A 366 -25.85 5.70 -6.11
C LYS A 366 -27.31 5.38 -5.81
N ASP A 367 -28.10 6.40 -5.53
CA ASP A 367 -29.54 6.29 -5.28
C ASP A 367 -30.32 5.72 -6.48
N ASP A 368 -29.71 5.72 -7.67
CA ASP A 368 -30.23 5.06 -8.88
C ASP A 368 -30.18 3.52 -8.84
N GLY A 369 -29.46 2.94 -7.88
CA GLY A 369 -29.32 1.49 -7.69
C GLY A 369 -28.53 0.77 -8.78
N VAL A 370 -27.88 1.50 -9.70
CA VAL A 370 -27.19 0.91 -10.87
C VAL A 370 -25.76 1.39 -10.98
N ASN A 371 -25.50 2.67 -10.73
CA ASN A 371 -24.18 3.25 -10.91
C ASN A 371 -23.37 3.20 -9.61
N VAL A 372 -22.05 3.00 -9.74
CA VAL A 372 -21.13 3.05 -8.61
C VAL A 372 -21.18 4.44 -7.96
N SER A 373 -21.17 4.50 -6.64
CA SER A 373 -21.15 5.75 -5.87
C SER A 373 -19.91 6.61 -6.19
N GLN A 374 -20.07 7.93 -6.21
CA GLN A 374 -18.97 8.85 -6.57
C GLN A 374 -17.75 8.69 -5.66
N TRP A 375 -17.96 8.54 -4.35
CA TRP A 375 -16.87 8.42 -3.39
C TRP A 375 -15.96 7.22 -3.67
N LEU A 376 -16.54 6.10 -4.12
CA LEU A 376 -15.79 4.90 -4.47
C LEU A 376 -15.04 5.10 -5.78
N GLN A 377 -15.67 5.69 -6.80
CA GLN A 377 -14.99 6.02 -8.06
C GLN A 377 -13.80 6.97 -7.86
N SER A 378 -13.97 8.03 -7.05
CA SER A 378 -12.86 8.93 -6.70
C SER A 378 -11.74 8.20 -5.96
N LEU A 379 -12.09 7.27 -5.07
CA LEU A 379 -11.10 6.48 -4.33
C LEU A 379 -10.37 5.49 -5.25
N GLU A 380 -11.05 4.86 -6.20
CA GLU A 380 -10.44 4.01 -7.23
C GLU A 380 -9.39 4.77 -8.05
N SER A 381 -9.74 5.96 -8.55
CA SER A 381 -8.81 6.85 -9.27
C SER A 381 -7.63 7.27 -8.40
N PHE A 382 -7.88 7.60 -7.13
CA PHE A 382 -6.82 7.95 -6.19
C PHE A 382 -5.85 6.80 -5.94
N VAL A 383 -6.34 5.58 -5.75
CA VAL A 383 -5.49 4.39 -5.57
C VAL A 383 -4.62 4.16 -6.81
N GLY A 384 -5.18 4.24 -8.01
CA GLY A 384 -4.41 4.12 -9.26
C GLY A 384 -3.27 5.13 -9.36
N ALA A 385 -3.57 6.40 -9.07
CA ALA A 385 -2.61 7.49 -9.16
C ALA A 385 -1.53 7.41 -8.07
N LEU A 386 -1.93 6.99 -6.86
CA LEU A 386 -1.04 6.85 -5.70
C LEU A 386 0.04 5.79 -5.95
N TYR A 387 -0.35 4.57 -6.33
CA TYR A 387 0.61 3.47 -6.55
C TYR A 387 1.47 3.67 -7.80
N LYS A 388 1.00 4.48 -8.76
CA LYS A 388 1.81 4.93 -9.89
C LYS A 388 2.93 5.88 -9.44
N MET A 389 2.64 6.79 -8.51
CA MET A 389 3.61 7.77 -8.00
C MET A 389 4.55 7.17 -6.93
N PHE A 390 4.04 6.27 -6.08
CA PHE A 390 4.78 5.66 -4.97
C PHE A 390 4.84 4.13 -5.11
N PRO A 391 5.72 3.58 -5.98
CA PRO A 391 5.82 2.13 -6.18
C PRO A 391 6.25 1.35 -4.94
N SER A 392 6.90 1.98 -3.97
CA SER A 392 7.37 1.32 -2.74
C SER A 392 6.27 1.14 -1.69
N LEU A 393 5.05 1.60 -1.95
CA LEU A 393 3.93 1.47 -1.04
C LEU A 393 3.43 0.02 -0.99
N GLU A 394 3.10 -0.46 0.21
CA GLU A 394 2.55 -1.78 0.46
C GLU A 394 1.22 -2.00 -0.28
N LEU A 395 1.20 -2.93 -1.24
CA LEU A 395 0.02 -3.24 -2.05
C LEU A 395 -0.65 -4.56 -1.63
N ALA A 396 0.03 -5.44 -0.89
CA ALA A 396 -0.48 -6.77 -0.56
C ALA A 396 -1.79 -6.70 0.24
N GLY A 397 -1.92 -5.75 1.17
CA GLY A 397 -3.14 -5.57 1.95
C GLY A 397 -4.37 -5.20 1.10
N ILE A 398 -4.19 -4.42 0.02
CA ILE A 398 -5.28 -4.11 -0.92
C ILE A 398 -5.65 -5.35 -1.74
N MET A 399 -4.66 -6.12 -2.20
CA MET A 399 -4.91 -7.35 -2.96
C MET A 399 -5.63 -8.41 -2.11
N ALA A 400 -5.21 -8.60 -0.86
CA ALA A 400 -5.87 -9.50 0.08
C ALA A 400 -7.32 -9.07 0.37
N TYR A 401 -7.56 -7.76 0.57
CA TYR A 401 -8.92 -7.23 0.71
C TYR A 401 -9.77 -7.54 -0.53
N LEU A 402 -9.25 -7.31 -1.73
CA LEU A 402 -9.97 -7.59 -2.98
C LEU A 402 -10.27 -9.08 -3.13
N MET A 403 -9.31 -9.95 -2.84
CA MET A 403 -9.48 -11.41 -2.83
C MET A 403 -10.66 -11.83 -1.94
N GLU A 404 -10.69 -11.34 -0.70
CA GLU A 404 -11.74 -11.65 0.26
C GLU A 404 -13.11 -11.16 -0.23
N ARG A 405 -13.20 -9.93 -0.73
CA ARG A 405 -14.47 -9.36 -1.24
C ARG A 405 -15.00 -10.12 -2.45
N VAL A 406 -14.10 -10.46 -3.37
CA VAL A 406 -14.41 -11.21 -4.59
C VAL A 406 -14.85 -12.64 -4.24
N SER A 407 -14.13 -13.33 -3.35
CA SER A 407 -14.53 -14.66 -2.87
C SER A 407 -15.91 -14.66 -2.18
N SER A 408 -16.26 -13.55 -1.52
CA SER A 408 -17.59 -13.31 -0.93
C SER A 408 -18.66 -12.87 -1.94
N GLY A 409 -18.37 -12.86 -3.24
CA GLY A 409 -19.31 -12.47 -4.31
C GLY A 409 -19.55 -10.96 -4.47
N HIS A 410 -18.76 -10.11 -3.80
CA HIS A 410 -18.86 -8.65 -3.90
C HIS A 410 -17.90 -8.10 -4.96
N VAL A 411 -18.45 -7.53 -6.02
CA VAL A 411 -17.67 -7.11 -7.21
C VAL A 411 -17.55 -5.60 -7.40
N MET A 412 -18.21 -4.80 -6.56
CA MET A 412 -18.23 -3.34 -6.72
C MET A 412 -16.83 -2.73 -6.59
N GLU A 413 -15.99 -3.31 -5.75
CA GLU A 413 -14.61 -2.86 -5.51
C GLU A 413 -13.61 -3.33 -6.57
N LEU A 414 -14.03 -4.14 -7.57
CA LEU A 414 -13.16 -4.51 -8.70
C LEU A 414 -12.69 -3.31 -9.52
N GLY A 415 -13.40 -2.18 -9.43
CA GLY A 415 -12.94 -0.92 -10.01
C GLY A 415 -11.57 -0.48 -9.46
N VAL A 416 -11.22 -0.83 -8.22
CA VAL A 416 -9.90 -0.56 -7.63
C VAL A 416 -8.82 -1.36 -8.36
N LEU A 417 -9.04 -2.67 -8.56
CA LEU A 417 -8.12 -3.54 -9.29
C LEU A 417 -7.95 -3.07 -10.75
N ARG A 418 -9.07 -2.78 -11.41
CA ARG A 418 -9.08 -2.26 -12.79
C ARG A 418 -8.23 -1.00 -12.91
N THR A 419 -8.38 -0.06 -11.97
CA THR A 419 -7.66 1.21 -12.02
C THR A 419 -6.18 1.04 -11.68
N LEU A 420 -5.83 0.16 -10.74
CA LEU A 420 -4.44 -0.23 -10.47
C LEU A 420 -3.76 -0.80 -11.72
N LEU A 421 -4.41 -1.73 -12.42
CA LEU A 421 -3.87 -2.32 -13.66
C LEU A 421 -3.72 -1.27 -14.77
N LYS A 422 -4.70 -0.38 -14.93
CA LYS A 422 -4.65 0.69 -15.95
C LYS A 422 -3.58 1.73 -15.66
N GLU A 423 -3.57 2.33 -14.48
CA GLU A 423 -2.70 3.47 -14.15
C GLU A 423 -1.31 3.07 -13.67
N SER A 424 -1.24 2.13 -12.72
CA SER A 424 0.03 1.65 -12.15
C SER A 424 0.65 0.54 -13.00
N GLY A 425 -0.19 -0.36 -13.53
CA GLY A 425 0.23 -1.46 -14.41
C GLY A 425 0.60 -1.02 -15.83
N GLY A 426 0.16 0.16 -16.28
CA GLY A 426 0.44 0.68 -17.62
C GLY A 426 -0.49 0.13 -18.71
N TRP A 427 -1.63 -0.45 -18.33
CA TRP A 427 -2.61 -1.05 -19.24
C TRP A 427 -3.79 -0.12 -19.59
N ALA A 428 -3.61 1.19 -19.45
CA ALA A 428 -4.63 2.18 -19.77
C ALA A 428 -5.15 2.10 -21.22
N PHE A 429 -4.33 1.64 -22.18
CA PHE A 429 -4.73 1.46 -23.58
C PHE A 429 -5.73 0.33 -23.77
N ALA A 430 -5.81 -0.63 -22.84
CA ALA A 430 -6.80 -1.68 -22.86
C ALA A 430 -8.15 -1.15 -22.35
N ASP A 431 -8.56 0.05 -22.77
CA ASP A 431 -9.78 0.67 -22.26
C ASP A 431 -11.00 -0.07 -22.84
N TYR A 432 -11.65 -0.85 -21.99
CA TYR A 432 -12.96 -1.44 -22.22
C TYR A 432 -14.02 -0.62 -21.47
N ALA A 433 -14.04 0.70 -21.68
CA ALA A 433 -15.06 1.54 -21.08
C ALA A 433 -16.45 1.09 -21.58
N PRO A 434 -17.42 0.78 -20.70
CA PRO A 434 -18.73 0.23 -21.09
C PRO A 434 -19.54 1.14 -22.03
N ALA A 435 -19.19 2.43 -22.09
CA ALA A 435 -19.86 3.47 -22.86
C ALA A 435 -19.05 3.97 -24.08
N ALA A 436 -17.81 3.48 -24.29
CA ALA A 436 -17.00 3.94 -25.41
C ALA A 436 -17.36 3.17 -26.67
N SER A 437 -18.06 3.82 -27.61
CA SER A 437 -18.10 3.34 -28.99
C SER A 437 -16.69 3.47 -29.58
N LEU A 438 -15.99 2.36 -29.72
CA LEU A 438 -14.69 2.32 -30.39
C LEU A 438 -14.87 2.74 -31.86
N SER A 439 -13.96 3.57 -32.37
CA SER A 439 -13.90 3.88 -33.80
C SER A 439 -13.54 2.63 -34.61
N SER A 440 -13.81 2.63 -35.92
CA SER A 440 -13.41 1.52 -36.80
C SER A 440 -11.90 1.28 -36.76
N THR A 441 -11.10 2.34 -36.73
CA THR A 441 -9.63 2.25 -36.59
C THR A 441 -9.22 1.62 -35.27
N GLN A 442 -9.89 1.98 -34.17
CA GLN A 442 -9.65 1.38 -32.86
C GLN A 442 -10.03 -0.10 -32.85
N LEU A 443 -11.17 -0.45 -33.44
CA LEU A 443 -11.64 -1.84 -33.52
C LEU A 443 -10.71 -2.71 -34.36
N GLU A 444 -10.33 -2.26 -35.55
CA GLU A 444 -9.36 -2.96 -36.41
C GLU A 444 -7.97 -3.03 -35.76
N GLY A 445 -7.56 -1.97 -35.06
CA GLY A 445 -6.31 -1.93 -34.30
C GLY A 445 -6.22 -3.01 -33.21
N ARG A 446 -7.35 -3.49 -32.67
CA ARG A 446 -7.38 -4.60 -31.70
C ARG A 446 -6.96 -5.95 -32.29
N ALA A 447 -6.97 -6.09 -33.62
CA ALA A 447 -6.42 -7.27 -34.28
C ALA A 447 -4.88 -7.23 -34.40
N GLY A 448 -4.24 -6.09 -34.17
CA GLY A 448 -2.80 -5.94 -34.32
C GLY A 448 -1.97 -6.35 -33.10
N SER A 449 -0.66 -6.10 -33.19
CA SER A 449 0.27 -6.27 -32.08
C SER A 449 -0.08 -5.40 -30.87
N ILE A 450 0.50 -5.71 -29.72
CA ILE A 450 0.33 -4.90 -28.50
C ILE A 450 0.74 -3.44 -28.71
N ASN A 451 1.75 -3.20 -29.54
CA ASN A 451 2.21 -1.86 -29.91
C ASN A 451 1.15 -1.13 -30.75
N LEU A 452 0.55 -1.81 -31.75
CA LEU A 452 -0.52 -1.20 -32.54
C LEU A 452 -1.75 -0.91 -31.69
N LYS A 453 -2.14 -1.84 -30.80
CA LYS A 453 -3.21 -1.63 -29.83
C LYS A 453 -2.94 -0.37 -29.01
N ARG A 454 -1.70 -0.19 -28.52
CA ARG A 454 -1.34 0.98 -27.72
C ARG A 454 -1.46 2.28 -28.51
N GLU A 455 -0.94 2.34 -29.73
CA GLU A 455 -0.96 3.56 -30.54
C GLU A 455 -2.37 3.94 -31.03
N THR A 456 -3.15 2.95 -31.47
CA THR A 456 -4.53 3.17 -31.96
C THR A 456 -5.49 3.56 -30.84
N MET A 457 -5.32 3.02 -29.63
CA MET A 457 -6.17 3.35 -28.47
C MET A 457 -5.81 4.71 -27.87
N ALA A 458 -4.53 5.08 -27.88
CA ALA A 458 -4.07 6.33 -27.30
C ALA A 458 -4.08 7.51 -28.28
N PHE A 459 -4.35 7.27 -29.57
CA PHE A 459 -4.30 8.28 -30.64
C PHE A 459 -2.98 9.08 -30.61
N GLY A 460 -1.85 8.42 -30.29
CA GLY A 460 -0.53 9.04 -30.12
C GLY A 460 -0.34 9.90 -28.89
N VAL A 461 -1.31 9.97 -28.00
CA VAL A 461 -1.05 10.41 -26.64
C VAL A 461 -0.22 9.33 -25.98
N VAL A 462 1.03 9.65 -25.67
CA VAL A 462 1.89 8.78 -24.91
C VAL A 462 1.31 8.60 -23.49
N PRO A 463 0.88 7.40 -23.08
CA PRO A 463 0.58 7.17 -21.67
C PRO A 463 1.91 7.16 -20.90
N ASN A 464 2.11 8.17 -20.06
CA ASN A 464 3.20 8.16 -19.09
C ASN A 464 2.86 7.13 -18.02
N PHE A 465 3.51 5.97 -18.00
CA PHE A 465 3.34 4.96 -16.95
C PHE A 465 4.69 4.63 -16.31
N ASN A 466 4.66 4.35 -15.01
CA ASN A 466 5.84 4.08 -14.23
C ASN A 466 6.18 2.59 -14.31
N LYS A 467 7.26 2.22 -15.00
CA LYS A 467 7.71 0.82 -15.14
C LYS A 467 7.94 0.14 -13.79
N ARG A 468 8.47 0.87 -12.80
CA ARG A 468 8.70 0.34 -11.44
C ARG A 468 7.38 0.05 -10.72
N ALA A 469 6.37 0.90 -10.90
CA ALA A 469 5.03 0.65 -10.38
C ALA A 469 4.42 -0.61 -11.01
N SER A 470 4.52 -0.73 -12.34
CA SER A 470 4.02 -1.91 -13.07
C SER A 470 4.69 -3.20 -12.63
N ALA A 471 6.02 -3.20 -12.49
CA ALA A 471 6.79 -4.33 -11.97
C ALA A 471 6.39 -4.70 -10.54
N THR A 472 6.11 -3.70 -9.68
CA THR A 472 5.67 -3.95 -8.30
C THR A 472 4.27 -4.58 -8.26
N VAL A 473 3.32 -4.05 -9.04
CA VAL A 473 1.97 -4.62 -9.16
C VAL A 473 2.05 -6.07 -9.65
N ARG A 474 2.88 -6.35 -10.66
CA ARG A 474 3.12 -7.70 -11.16
C ARG A 474 3.74 -8.62 -10.12
N HIS A 475 4.77 -8.15 -9.40
CA HIS A 475 5.43 -8.93 -8.36
C HIS A 475 4.44 -9.34 -7.26
N VAL A 476 3.60 -8.42 -6.79
CA VAL A 476 2.59 -8.71 -5.76
C VAL A 476 1.53 -9.69 -6.28
N LEU A 477 1.08 -9.55 -7.53
CA LEU A 477 0.12 -10.50 -8.12
C LEU A 477 0.72 -11.88 -8.38
N GLN A 478 2.02 -11.99 -8.66
CA GLN A 478 2.66 -13.29 -8.88
C GLN A 478 3.11 -13.97 -7.59
N LYS A 479 3.20 -13.23 -6.48
CA LYS A 479 3.51 -13.80 -5.17
C LYS A 479 2.33 -14.67 -4.70
N ASP A 480 2.63 -15.88 -4.23
CA ASP A 480 1.66 -16.85 -3.71
C ASP A 480 0.47 -17.12 -4.68
N ASP A 481 0.71 -17.01 -5.99
CA ASP A 481 -0.28 -17.21 -7.05
C ASP A 481 -1.55 -16.34 -6.95
N MET A 482 -1.48 -15.21 -6.21
CA MET A 482 -2.64 -14.36 -5.94
C MET A 482 -3.35 -13.86 -7.20
N GLY A 483 -2.61 -13.53 -8.25
CA GLY A 483 -3.14 -13.01 -9.51
C GLY A 483 -3.94 -14.06 -10.27
N VAL A 484 -3.49 -15.32 -10.26
CA VAL A 484 -4.20 -16.44 -10.90
C VAL A 484 -5.43 -16.81 -10.08
N ALA A 485 -5.31 -16.86 -8.75
CA ALA A 485 -6.45 -17.07 -7.87
C ALA A 485 -7.53 -15.97 -8.06
N LEU A 486 -7.14 -14.69 -8.10
CA LEU A 486 -8.05 -13.59 -8.41
C LEU A 486 -8.70 -13.75 -9.80
N LEU A 487 -7.91 -14.13 -10.81
CA LEU A 487 -8.42 -14.32 -12.17
C LEU A 487 -9.48 -15.42 -12.25
N ILE A 488 -9.23 -16.56 -11.59
CA ILE A 488 -10.18 -17.68 -11.51
C ILE A 488 -11.45 -17.23 -10.78
N LEU A 489 -11.33 -16.58 -9.62
CA LEU A 489 -12.51 -16.11 -8.87
C LEU A 489 -13.33 -15.09 -9.67
N ILE A 490 -12.70 -14.10 -10.30
CA ILE A 490 -13.38 -13.09 -11.12
C ILE A 490 -14.05 -13.76 -12.34
N ALA A 491 -13.49 -14.82 -12.89
CA ALA A 491 -14.09 -15.56 -13.98
C ALA A 491 -15.32 -16.40 -13.55
N GLN A 492 -15.37 -16.88 -12.29
CA GLN A 492 -16.50 -17.69 -11.77
C GLN A 492 -17.69 -16.85 -11.34
N ILE A 493 -17.45 -15.67 -10.77
CA ILE A 493 -18.49 -14.81 -10.20
C ILE A 493 -19.60 -14.39 -11.18
N PRO A 494 -19.35 -14.12 -12.48
CA PRO A 494 -20.40 -13.81 -13.44
C PRO A 494 -21.57 -14.80 -13.41
N HIS A 495 -21.31 -16.10 -13.35
CA HIS A 495 -22.35 -17.12 -13.26
C HIS A 495 -23.12 -17.01 -11.94
N GLN A 496 -22.42 -16.78 -10.83
CA GLN A 496 -23.06 -16.56 -9.54
C GLN A 496 -23.97 -15.32 -9.55
N ILE A 497 -23.55 -14.21 -10.17
CA ILE A 497 -24.35 -12.98 -10.26
C ILE A 497 -25.61 -13.19 -11.11
N ILE A 498 -25.47 -13.86 -12.26
CA ILE A 498 -26.59 -14.07 -13.20
C ILE A 498 -27.65 -14.99 -12.59
N PHE A 499 -27.23 -16.05 -11.88
CA PHE A 499 -28.13 -17.05 -11.32
C PHE A 499 -28.40 -16.83 -9.82
N ASP A 500 -28.07 -15.67 -9.25
CA ASP A 500 -28.34 -15.33 -7.84
C ASP A 500 -29.85 -15.19 -7.60
N THR A 501 -30.46 -16.25 -7.08
CA THR A 501 -31.87 -16.26 -6.64
C THR A 501 -32.05 -15.85 -5.17
N THR A 502 -30.96 -15.60 -4.45
CA THR A 502 -30.96 -15.39 -2.99
C THR A 502 -31.30 -13.93 -2.63
N SER A 503 -30.87 -12.99 -3.47
CA SER A 503 -31.14 -11.56 -3.29
C SER A 503 -32.63 -11.20 -3.44
N LYS A 504 -33.28 -10.72 -2.38
CA LYS A 504 -34.66 -10.18 -2.41
C LYS A 504 -34.68 -8.71 -1.96
N PRO A 505 -35.25 -7.76 -2.74
CA PRO A 505 -35.78 -7.93 -4.10
C PRO A 505 -34.70 -8.32 -5.11
N GLN A 506 -35.11 -8.95 -6.22
CA GLN A 506 -34.16 -9.31 -7.28
C GLN A 506 -33.48 -8.06 -7.83
N LYS A 507 -32.17 -8.21 -8.10
CA LYS A 507 -31.36 -7.15 -8.70
C LYS A 507 -31.91 -6.82 -10.10
N PRO A 508 -32.02 -5.54 -10.49
CA PRO A 508 -32.47 -5.19 -11.83
C PRO A 508 -31.48 -5.71 -12.88
N VAL A 509 -31.98 -6.18 -14.02
CA VAL A 509 -31.16 -6.75 -15.11
C VAL A 509 -30.06 -5.80 -15.56
N LYS A 510 -30.31 -4.49 -15.55
CA LYS A 510 -29.32 -3.47 -15.87
C LYS A 510 -28.12 -3.47 -14.91
N LEU A 511 -28.38 -3.64 -13.61
CA LEU A 511 -27.32 -3.78 -12.62
C LEU A 511 -26.54 -5.07 -12.87
N ILE A 512 -27.24 -6.19 -13.07
CA ILE A 512 -26.61 -7.49 -13.37
C ILE A 512 -25.67 -7.37 -14.58
N GLY A 513 -26.14 -6.77 -15.67
CA GLY A 513 -25.33 -6.53 -16.87
C GLY A 513 -24.07 -5.71 -16.57
N ASN A 514 -24.19 -4.60 -15.83
CA ASN A 514 -23.05 -3.78 -15.44
C ASN A 514 -22.02 -4.54 -14.57
N LEU A 515 -22.50 -5.38 -13.65
CA LEU A 515 -21.63 -6.16 -12.78
C LEU A 515 -20.86 -7.23 -13.56
N VAL A 516 -21.55 -7.94 -14.46
CA VAL A 516 -20.95 -8.94 -15.34
C VAL A 516 -19.91 -8.30 -16.26
N ASP A 517 -20.25 -7.17 -16.88
CA ASP A 517 -19.32 -6.43 -17.73
C ASP A 517 -18.07 -5.99 -16.95
N THR A 518 -18.24 -5.49 -15.72
CA THR A 518 -17.11 -5.13 -14.84
C THR A 518 -16.19 -6.32 -14.56
N CYS A 519 -16.75 -7.51 -14.32
CA CYS A 519 -15.95 -8.73 -14.12
C CYS A 519 -15.20 -9.12 -15.39
N ARG A 520 -15.88 -9.14 -16.54
CA ARG A 520 -15.29 -9.54 -17.83
C ARG A 520 -14.16 -8.60 -18.23
N VAL A 521 -14.38 -7.29 -18.14
CA VAL A 521 -13.35 -6.26 -18.41
C VAL A 521 -12.15 -6.44 -17.49
N THR A 522 -12.38 -6.59 -16.18
CA THR A 522 -11.29 -6.71 -15.21
C THR A 522 -10.51 -8.01 -15.42
N SER A 523 -11.20 -9.13 -15.72
CA SER A 523 -10.56 -10.42 -16.03
C SER A 523 -9.72 -10.36 -17.29
N SER A 524 -10.18 -9.67 -18.35
CA SER A 524 -9.42 -9.52 -19.60
C SER A 524 -8.15 -8.70 -19.37
N ILE A 525 -8.23 -7.57 -18.68
CA ILE A 525 -7.06 -6.73 -18.38
C ILE A 525 -6.08 -7.50 -17.49
N LEU A 526 -6.57 -8.24 -16.50
CA LEU A 526 -5.73 -9.03 -15.60
C LEU A 526 -5.03 -10.18 -16.34
N LEU A 527 -5.75 -10.91 -17.19
CA LEU A 527 -5.18 -11.98 -18.02
C LEU A 527 -4.09 -11.44 -18.94
N ASP A 528 -4.37 -10.36 -19.66
CA ASP A 528 -3.39 -9.75 -20.55
C ASP A 528 -2.19 -9.22 -19.75
N PHE A 529 -2.42 -8.62 -18.58
CA PHE A 529 -1.35 -8.17 -17.69
C PHE A 529 -0.47 -9.32 -17.20
N LEU A 530 -1.04 -10.45 -16.79
CA LEU A 530 -0.28 -11.59 -16.25
C LEU A 530 0.52 -12.32 -17.34
N THR A 531 -0.02 -12.38 -18.57
CA THR A 531 0.58 -13.10 -19.71
C THR A 531 1.55 -12.25 -20.52
N ASP A 532 1.48 -10.92 -20.40
CA ASP A 532 2.39 -10.01 -21.10
C ASP A 532 3.84 -10.13 -20.64
N SER A 533 4.72 -10.38 -21.61
CA SER A 533 6.16 -10.55 -21.44
C SER A 533 6.97 -9.28 -21.78
N ALA A 534 6.33 -8.20 -22.24
CA ALA A 534 7.02 -7.00 -22.75
C ALA A 534 7.74 -6.17 -21.67
N ASN A 535 7.32 -6.26 -20.40
CA ASN A 535 7.90 -5.48 -19.30
C ASN A 535 9.11 -6.14 -18.61
N ASP A 536 9.43 -7.40 -18.94
CA ASP A 536 10.53 -8.16 -18.32
C ASP A 536 11.92 -7.82 -18.93
N LEU A 537 11.96 -6.95 -19.95
CA LEU A 537 13.17 -6.56 -20.70
C LEU A 537 14.07 -5.51 -19.99
N ALA A 538 13.78 -5.14 -18.75
CA ALA A 538 14.47 -4.03 -18.07
C ALA A 538 15.48 -4.44 -16.97
N GLY A 539 15.84 -5.73 -16.85
CA GLY A 539 16.71 -6.18 -15.75
C GLY A 539 17.65 -7.36 -16.00
N ASP A 540 17.46 -8.18 -17.03
CA ASP A 540 18.38 -9.26 -17.40
C ASP A 540 17.89 -9.86 -18.73
N GLU A 541 18.77 -10.05 -19.70
CA GLU A 541 18.43 -10.57 -21.04
C GLU A 541 17.82 -12.00 -21.01
N ASN A 542 17.84 -12.67 -19.85
CA ASN A 542 17.31 -14.02 -19.62
C ASN A 542 15.94 -14.09 -18.89
N GLN A 543 15.26 -12.97 -18.60
CA GLN A 543 14.04 -12.99 -17.76
C GLN A 543 12.69 -12.90 -18.50
N GLY A 544 12.66 -12.56 -19.80
CA GLY A 544 11.41 -12.40 -20.57
C GLY A 544 10.50 -13.64 -20.65
N VAL A 545 11.07 -14.83 -20.48
CA VAL A 545 10.36 -16.13 -20.51
C VAL A 545 9.67 -16.41 -19.16
N GLN A 546 9.90 -15.61 -18.11
CA GLN A 546 9.44 -15.93 -16.76
C GLN A 546 7.96 -15.61 -16.51
N ALA A 547 7.38 -14.54 -17.06
CA ALA A 547 5.99 -14.17 -16.74
C ALA A 547 4.98 -15.22 -17.20
N ILE A 548 5.02 -15.61 -18.48
CA ILE A 548 4.11 -16.63 -19.04
C ILE A 548 4.37 -18.01 -18.40
N THR A 549 5.62 -18.33 -18.09
CA THR A 549 5.97 -19.60 -17.44
C THR A 549 5.50 -19.64 -15.99
N ARG A 550 5.57 -18.53 -15.25
CA ARG A 550 4.99 -18.41 -13.89
C ARG A 550 3.48 -18.57 -13.95
N PHE A 551 2.82 -17.88 -14.88
CA PHE A 551 1.37 -18.05 -15.10
C PHE A 551 1.02 -19.52 -15.41
N ALA A 552 1.80 -20.18 -16.27
CA ALA A 552 1.60 -21.59 -16.61
C ALA A 552 1.75 -22.55 -15.43
N LYS A 553 2.61 -22.23 -14.45
CA LYS A 553 2.80 -23.06 -13.24
C LYS A 553 1.58 -23.04 -12.33
N SER A 554 0.88 -21.91 -12.27
CA SER A 554 -0.19 -21.66 -11.31
C SER A 554 -1.58 -21.94 -11.87
N VAL A 555 -1.75 -21.89 -13.20
CA VAL A 555 -3.05 -22.10 -13.86
C VAL A 555 -3.35 -23.60 -13.99
N PRO A 556 -4.55 -24.06 -13.62
CA PRO A 556 -4.98 -25.44 -13.84
C PRO A 556 -5.05 -25.81 -15.32
N THR A 557 -4.99 -27.11 -15.64
CA THR A 557 -5.14 -27.59 -17.02
C THR A 557 -6.54 -27.28 -17.55
N LEU A 558 -6.68 -27.20 -18.88
CA LEU A 558 -7.97 -26.94 -19.53
C LEU A 558 -9.05 -27.95 -19.10
N ALA A 559 -8.69 -29.22 -18.94
CA ALA A 559 -9.61 -30.26 -18.47
C ALA A 559 -10.09 -30.01 -17.03
N SER A 560 -9.18 -29.67 -16.11
CA SER A 560 -9.52 -29.33 -14.71
C SER A 560 -10.40 -28.07 -14.64
N LEU A 561 -10.11 -27.04 -15.44
CA LEU A 561 -10.93 -25.83 -15.50
C LEU A 561 -12.41 -26.13 -15.84
N CYS A 562 -12.66 -27.01 -16.80
CA CYS A 562 -14.02 -27.42 -17.18
C CYS A 562 -14.65 -28.37 -16.15
N THR A 563 -13.90 -29.35 -15.64
CA THR A 563 -14.45 -30.45 -14.83
C THR A 563 -14.51 -30.15 -13.33
N GLU A 564 -13.45 -29.58 -12.75
CA GLU A 564 -13.30 -29.31 -11.31
C GLU A 564 -13.74 -27.88 -10.96
N TYR A 565 -13.40 -26.90 -11.80
CA TYR A 565 -13.75 -25.49 -11.57
C TYR A 565 -15.07 -25.08 -12.23
N HIS A 566 -15.69 -25.98 -13.01
CA HIS A 566 -16.98 -25.81 -13.66
C HIS A 566 -17.08 -24.56 -14.55
N PHE A 567 -15.98 -24.20 -15.23
CA PHE A 567 -16.02 -23.15 -16.24
C PHE A 567 -16.73 -23.59 -17.51
N ASP A 568 -17.37 -22.62 -18.18
CA ASP A 568 -17.79 -22.82 -19.56
C ASP A 568 -16.56 -22.90 -20.48
N VAL A 569 -16.73 -23.62 -21.60
CA VAL A 569 -15.66 -23.88 -22.57
C VAL A 569 -15.01 -22.59 -23.05
N ALA A 570 -15.78 -21.54 -23.33
CA ALA A 570 -15.25 -20.29 -23.84
C ALA A 570 -14.37 -19.56 -22.80
N THR A 571 -14.80 -19.51 -21.55
CA THR A 571 -14.00 -18.93 -20.45
C THR A 571 -12.74 -19.77 -20.16
N ALA A 572 -12.84 -21.10 -20.16
CA ALA A 572 -11.68 -21.98 -19.93
C ALA A 572 -10.61 -21.82 -21.04
N TRP A 573 -11.04 -21.73 -22.30
CA TRP A 573 -10.15 -21.43 -23.42
C TRP A 573 -9.62 -20.00 -23.38
N MET A 574 -10.41 -19.01 -22.95
CA MET A 574 -9.92 -17.64 -22.79
C MET A 574 -8.69 -17.60 -21.86
N LEU A 575 -8.74 -18.32 -20.73
CA LEU A 575 -7.65 -18.36 -19.75
C LEU A 575 -6.41 -19.13 -20.23
N THR A 576 -6.61 -20.23 -20.96
CA THR A 576 -5.52 -21.13 -21.39
C THR A 576 -4.95 -20.80 -22.77
N ARG A 577 -5.69 -20.08 -23.62
CA ARG A 577 -5.26 -19.71 -24.98
C ARG A 577 -3.88 -19.05 -25.03
N PRO A 578 -3.52 -18.09 -24.14
CA PRO A 578 -2.17 -17.52 -24.16
C PRO A 578 -1.07 -18.55 -23.92
N LEU A 579 -1.33 -19.58 -23.09
CA LEU A 579 -0.40 -20.67 -22.80
C LEU A 579 -0.25 -21.60 -24.01
N VAL A 580 -1.37 -21.97 -24.64
CA VAL A 580 -1.39 -22.79 -25.86
C VAL A 580 -0.58 -22.11 -26.95
N ARG A 581 -0.79 -20.81 -27.17
CA ARG A 581 -0.06 -20.03 -28.18
C ARG A 581 1.44 -19.96 -27.89
N ALA A 582 1.81 -19.72 -26.63
CA ALA A 582 3.21 -19.71 -26.22
C ALA A 582 3.88 -21.08 -26.42
N ALA A 583 3.17 -22.17 -26.11
CA ALA A 583 3.65 -23.53 -26.34
C ALA A 583 3.85 -23.83 -27.84
N THR A 584 2.93 -23.40 -28.70
CA THR A 584 3.02 -23.64 -30.15
C THR A 584 4.11 -22.80 -30.83
N SER A 585 4.28 -21.53 -30.46
CA SER A 585 5.30 -20.64 -31.06
C SER A 585 6.74 -21.06 -30.74
N SER A 586 6.96 -21.85 -29.68
CA SER A 586 8.29 -22.34 -29.30
C SER A 586 8.91 -23.35 -30.29
N LEU A 587 8.15 -23.83 -31.28
CA LEU A 587 8.58 -24.82 -32.27
C LEU A 587 9.20 -24.21 -33.54
N ASP A 588 8.87 -22.95 -33.86
CA ASP A 588 9.25 -22.31 -35.13
C ASP A 588 10.57 -21.53 -35.07
N SER A 589 11.22 -21.47 -33.90
CA SER A 589 12.47 -20.73 -33.69
C SER A 589 13.62 -21.66 -33.34
N ASP A 590 14.59 -21.80 -34.26
CA ASP A 590 15.86 -22.52 -34.04
C ASP A 590 16.77 -21.85 -32.98
N GLU A 591 16.38 -20.67 -32.45
CA GLU A 591 17.09 -19.91 -31.43
C GLU A 591 16.27 -19.72 -30.14
N VAL A 592 15.94 -20.79 -29.40
CA VAL A 592 15.72 -20.66 -27.94
C VAL A 592 16.21 -21.92 -27.20
N THR A 593 17.52 -22.04 -27.09
CA THR A 593 18.16 -22.73 -25.95
C THR A 593 17.80 -21.96 -24.67
N LEU A 594 16.79 -22.43 -23.94
CA LEU A 594 16.58 -22.37 -22.46
C LEU A 594 15.09 -22.47 -22.05
N ALA A 595 14.12 -22.11 -22.90
CA ALA A 595 12.69 -22.19 -22.58
C ALA A 595 12.13 -23.63 -22.59
N ALA A 596 12.70 -24.49 -23.42
CA ALA A 596 12.40 -25.93 -23.48
C ALA A 596 12.83 -26.71 -22.21
N SER A 597 13.48 -26.06 -21.22
CA SER A 597 14.04 -26.73 -20.05
C SER A 597 13.07 -26.93 -18.87
N SER A 598 11.86 -26.35 -18.87
CA SER A 598 10.96 -26.45 -17.71
C SER A 598 9.78 -27.43 -17.83
N GLY A 599 9.44 -27.94 -19.01
CA GLY A 599 8.32 -28.88 -19.20
C GLY A 599 6.92 -28.34 -18.86
N VAL A 600 6.80 -27.15 -18.25
CA VAL A 600 5.52 -26.59 -17.77
C VAL A 600 4.62 -26.17 -18.94
N LEU A 601 5.17 -25.50 -19.95
CA LEU A 601 4.41 -25.10 -21.14
C LEU A 601 4.01 -26.31 -22.01
N GLU A 602 4.75 -27.42 -21.93
CA GLU A 602 4.42 -28.65 -22.66
C GLU A 602 3.08 -29.24 -22.23
N ALA A 603 2.67 -29.03 -20.97
CA ALA A 603 1.37 -29.48 -20.46
C ALA A 603 0.17 -28.82 -21.18
N PHE A 604 0.37 -27.64 -21.77
CA PHE A 604 -0.66 -26.90 -22.51
C PHE A 604 -0.54 -27.10 -24.03
N ARG A 605 0.38 -27.95 -24.47
CA ARG A 605 0.57 -28.22 -25.88
C ARG A 605 -0.59 -29.06 -26.43
N PRO A 606 -1.14 -28.69 -27.60
CA PRO A 606 -2.06 -29.53 -28.34
C PRO A 606 -1.42 -30.88 -28.70
N THR A 607 -1.94 -31.97 -28.12
CA THR A 607 -1.52 -33.35 -28.38
C THR A 607 -2.74 -34.23 -28.59
N ASP A 608 -2.57 -35.43 -29.14
CA ASP A 608 -3.70 -36.36 -29.28
C ASP A 608 -4.30 -36.77 -27.93
N LEU A 609 -3.50 -36.69 -26.85
CA LEU A 609 -3.97 -36.87 -25.49
C LEU A 609 -4.86 -35.69 -25.04
N SER A 610 -4.44 -34.44 -25.30
CA SER A 610 -5.26 -33.26 -24.97
C SER A 610 -6.57 -33.25 -25.77
N ARG A 611 -6.53 -33.65 -27.05
CA ARG A 611 -7.73 -33.76 -27.90
C ARG A 611 -8.76 -34.73 -27.35
N LYS A 612 -8.31 -35.89 -26.83
CA LYS A 612 -9.20 -36.84 -26.16
C LYS A 612 -9.88 -36.27 -24.92
N SER A 613 -9.28 -35.28 -24.26
CA SER A 613 -9.91 -34.60 -23.12
C SER A 613 -11.08 -33.69 -23.53
N TYR A 614 -11.11 -33.20 -24.78
CA TYR A 614 -12.20 -32.36 -25.28
C TYR A 614 -13.51 -33.13 -25.40
N ALA A 615 -13.45 -34.43 -25.68
CA ALA A 615 -14.63 -35.28 -25.82
C ALA A 615 -15.57 -35.23 -24.59
N ALA A 616 -15.04 -34.95 -23.40
CA ALA A 616 -15.81 -34.81 -22.17
C ALA A 616 -16.42 -33.40 -21.96
N MET A 617 -16.01 -32.39 -22.74
CA MET A 617 -16.41 -30.99 -22.57
C MET A 617 -17.73 -30.64 -23.27
N LEU A 618 -18.05 -31.33 -24.36
CA LEU A 618 -19.26 -31.12 -25.15
C LEU A 618 -20.06 -32.41 -25.33
N PRO A 619 -21.37 -32.34 -25.61
CA PRO A 619 -22.21 -33.53 -25.78
C PRO A 619 -21.73 -34.45 -26.90
N VAL A 620 -21.99 -35.75 -26.77
CA VAL A 620 -21.62 -36.77 -27.78
C VAL A 620 -22.21 -36.49 -29.16
N SER A 621 -23.38 -35.84 -29.23
CA SER A 621 -24.01 -35.41 -30.48
C SER A 621 -23.19 -34.36 -31.24
N PHE A 622 -22.42 -33.53 -30.53
CA PHE A 622 -21.52 -32.55 -31.14
C PHE A 622 -20.34 -33.24 -31.82
N TRP A 623 -19.68 -34.17 -31.09
CA TRP A 623 -18.55 -34.95 -31.59
C TRP A 623 -18.91 -35.97 -32.67
N ALA A 624 -20.19 -36.27 -32.84
CA ALA A 624 -20.67 -37.11 -33.94
C ALA A 624 -20.61 -36.41 -35.31
N CYS A 625 -20.47 -35.08 -35.33
CA CYS A 625 -20.53 -34.25 -36.53
C CYS A 625 -19.27 -33.39 -36.74
N LEU A 626 -18.64 -32.95 -35.66
CA LEU A 626 -17.48 -32.04 -35.67
C LEU A 626 -16.27 -32.75 -35.09
N SER A 627 -15.09 -32.55 -35.70
CA SER A 627 -13.84 -33.12 -35.21
C SER A 627 -13.30 -32.37 -33.99
N GLU A 628 -12.51 -33.06 -33.16
CA GLU A 628 -11.75 -32.44 -32.07
C GLU A 628 -10.74 -31.41 -32.59
N LYS A 629 -10.26 -31.62 -33.83
CA LYS A 629 -9.30 -30.74 -34.49
C LYS A 629 -9.92 -29.39 -34.88
N LEU A 630 -11.13 -29.38 -35.43
CA LEU A 630 -11.87 -28.14 -35.69
C LEU A 630 -12.13 -27.36 -34.41
N PHE A 631 -12.54 -28.04 -33.34
CA PHE A 631 -12.78 -27.42 -32.04
C PHE A 631 -11.52 -26.76 -31.47
N GLU A 632 -10.39 -27.48 -31.50
CA GLU A 632 -9.08 -26.96 -31.09
C GLU A 632 -8.68 -25.74 -31.92
N THR A 633 -8.72 -25.84 -33.25
CA THR A 633 -8.36 -24.75 -34.15
C THR A 633 -9.26 -23.53 -33.97
N PHE A 634 -10.55 -23.72 -33.69
CA PHE A 634 -11.48 -22.61 -33.43
C PHE A 634 -11.13 -21.84 -32.15
N TYR A 635 -10.88 -22.54 -31.03
CA TYR A 635 -10.64 -21.89 -29.75
C TYR A 635 -9.19 -21.46 -29.52
N ALA A 636 -8.21 -22.13 -30.12
CA ALA A 636 -6.79 -21.80 -29.97
C ALA A 636 -6.41 -20.50 -30.71
N ASN A 637 -7.04 -20.24 -31.86
CA ASN A 637 -6.78 -19.02 -32.63
C ASN A 637 -7.45 -17.79 -32.00
N SER A 638 -6.78 -16.65 -32.11
CA SER A 638 -7.30 -15.33 -31.77
C SER A 638 -7.41 -14.47 -33.02
N LEU A 639 -8.03 -13.29 -32.89
CA LEU A 639 -8.17 -12.35 -34.00
C LEU A 639 -6.81 -11.95 -34.62
N TYR A 640 -5.75 -11.88 -33.81
CA TYR A 640 -4.39 -11.57 -34.26
C TYR A 640 -3.84 -12.62 -35.25
N ASP A 641 -4.23 -13.88 -35.08
CA ASP A 641 -3.69 -15.02 -35.83
C ASP A 641 -4.34 -15.16 -37.22
N ILE A 642 -5.55 -14.61 -37.40
CA ILE A 642 -6.35 -14.79 -38.62
C ILE A 642 -6.42 -13.53 -39.50
N PHE A 643 -6.17 -12.35 -38.92
CA PHE A 643 -6.33 -11.07 -39.61
C PHE A 643 -5.21 -10.09 -39.24
N CYS A 644 -4.51 -9.59 -40.27
CA CYS A 644 -3.52 -8.52 -40.13
C CYS A 644 -4.12 -7.18 -40.62
N PRO A 645 -4.28 -6.16 -39.76
CA PRO A 645 -4.84 -4.86 -40.14
C PRO A 645 -3.80 -3.97 -40.85
N GLU A 646 -3.35 -4.37 -42.05
CA GLU A 646 -2.25 -3.69 -42.77
C GLU A 646 -2.48 -2.19 -42.96
N LYS A 647 -3.73 -1.78 -43.26
CA LYS A 647 -4.07 -0.37 -43.49
C LYS A 647 -3.86 0.47 -42.24
N VAL A 648 -4.22 -0.05 -41.07
CA VAL A 648 -4.09 0.64 -39.78
C VAL A 648 -2.62 0.74 -39.39
N TYR A 649 -1.84 -0.33 -39.58
CA TYR A 649 -0.39 -0.30 -39.37
C TYR A 649 0.27 0.79 -40.22
N ARG A 650 0.05 0.81 -41.53
CA ARG A 650 0.66 1.79 -42.43
C ARG A 650 0.24 3.21 -42.09
N ALA A 651 -1.05 3.44 -41.81
CA ALA A 651 -1.53 4.76 -41.41
C ALA A 651 -0.86 5.26 -40.12
N GLU A 652 -0.60 4.36 -39.17
CA GLU A 652 0.01 4.68 -37.88
C GLU A 652 1.53 4.90 -38.00
N ILE A 653 2.21 4.09 -38.83
CA ILE A 653 3.62 4.29 -39.19
C ILE A 653 3.79 5.66 -39.87
N ASP A 654 3.00 5.95 -40.90
CA ASP A 654 3.03 7.24 -41.61
C ASP A 654 2.80 8.43 -40.67
N ARG A 655 1.91 8.26 -39.67
CA ARG A 655 1.61 9.28 -38.67
C ARG A 655 2.82 9.53 -37.77
N LEU A 656 3.46 8.47 -37.28
CA LEU A 656 4.65 8.56 -36.42
C LEU A 656 5.86 9.12 -37.17
N GLU A 657 6.07 8.74 -38.43
CA GLU A 657 7.13 9.29 -39.27
C GLU A 657 6.94 10.79 -39.54
N LYS A 658 5.71 11.22 -39.85
CA LYS A 658 5.38 12.65 -40.00
C LYS A 658 5.58 13.42 -38.70
N GLU A 659 5.24 12.82 -37.57
CA GLU A 659 5.45 13.41 -36.24
C GLU A 659 6.95 13.53 -35.92
N GLU A 660 7.75 12.51 -36.23
CA GLU A 660 9.21 12.56 -36.13
C GLU A 660 9.79 13.70 -36.97
N GLU A 661 9.39 13.81 -38.24
CA GLU A 661 9.83 14.89 -39.11
C GLU A 661 9.44 16.27 -38.57
N ARG A 662 8.21 16.42 -38.07
CA ARG A 662 7.72 17.67 -37.48
C ARG A 662 8.56 18.09 -36.28
N LEU A 663 8.85 17.15 -35.38
CA LEU A 663 9.64 17.40 -34.17
C LEU A 663 11.11 17.74 -34.51
N LYS A 664 11.71 17.07 -35.49
CA LYS A 664 13.06 17.40 -35.99
C LYS A 664 13.13 18.78 -36.65
N ARG A 665 12.11 19.16 -37.44
CA ARG A 665 12.04 20.49 -38.05
C ARG A 665 11.90 21.58 -36.98
N GLN A 666 11.08 21.36 -35.96
CA GLN A 666 10.93 22.29 -34.84
C GLN A 666 12.25 22.53 -34.11
N GLN A 667 13.06 21.48 -33.88
CA GLN A 667 14.41 21.62 -33.34
C GLN A 667 15.33 22.46 -34.25
N SER A 668 15.33 22.19 -35.56
CA SER A 668 16.17 22.96 -36.51
C SER A 668 15.80 24.45 -36.58
N SER A 669 14.54 24.80 -36.33
CA SER A 669 14.05 26.19 -36.30
C SER A 669 14.22 26.89 -34.95
N ALA A 670 14.31 26.13 -33.84
CA ALA A 670 14.41 26.64 -32.47
C ALA A 670 15.83 27.01 -32.03
N ALA A 671 16.84 26.76 -32.87
CA ALA A 671 18.25 27.16 -32.69
C ALA A 671 18.50 28.69 -32.72
N THR A 672 17.56 29.49 -32.23
CA THR A 672 17.71 30.91 -31.88
C THR A 672 17.86 31.05 -30.36
N PRO A 673 18.50 32.12 -29.84
CA PRO A 673 19.02 32.18 -28.45
C PRO A 673 17.98 32.18 -27.30
N ARG A 674 16.70 31.90 -27.57
CA ARG A 674 15.57 32.04 -26.63
C ARG A 674 14.88 30.73 -26.26
N ALA A 675 15.26 29.57 -26.83
CA ALA A 675 14.72 28.28 -26.40
C ALA A 675 15.38 27.83 -25.09
N THR A 676 14.57 27.37 -24.12
CA THR A 676 15.09 26.77 -22.89
C THR A 676 15.60 25.34 -23.19
N PRO A 677 16.75 24.92 -22.63
CA PRO A 677 17.35 23.61 -22.92
C PRO A 677 16.40 22.43 -22.67
N ASP A 678 15.50 22.53 -21.68
CA ASP A 678 14.48 21.51 -21.39
C ASP A 678 13.50 21.26 -22.55
N VAL A 679 13.21 22.26 -23.40
CA VAL A 679 12.26 22.12 -24.51
C VAL A 679 12.91 21.42 -25.71
N GLU A 680 14.19 21.71 -25.95
CA GLU A 680 14.98 21.05 -27.00
C GLU A 680 15.24 19.58 -26.66
N GLU A 681 15.61 19.28 -25.40
CA GLU A 681 15.85 17.92 -24.91
C GLU A 681 14.57 17.07 -24.96
N ASN A 682 13.44 17.60 -24.48
CA ASN A 682 12.15 16.90 -24.55
C ASN A 682 11.69 16.66 -26.00
N GLY A 683 11.95 17.60 -26.91
CA GLY A 683 11.66 17.45 -28.33
C GLY A 683 12.50 16.35 -29.00
N ALA A 684 13.78 16.24 -28.64
CA ALA A 684 14.69 15.21 -29.16
C ALA A 684 14.27 13.81 -28.71
N VAL A 685 13.98 13.65 -27.42
CA VAL A 685 13.48 12.40 -26.83
C VAL A 685 12.16 11.97 -27.47
N ALA A 686 11.25 12.91 -27.73
CA ALA A 686 9.98 12.63 -28.39
C ALA A 686 10.17 12.16 -29.85
N ALA A 687 11.07 12.81 -30.60
CA ALA A 687 11.36 12.43 -31.99
C ALA A 687 12.04 11.05 -32.09
N GLU A 688 13.02 10.77 -31.23
CA GLU A 688 13.69 9.46 -31.17
C GLU A 688 12.70 8.35 -30.82
N ARG A 689 11.79 8.63 -29.88
CA ARG A 689 10.72 7.70 -29.54
C ARG A 689 9.80 7.43 -30.72
N ALA A 690 9.31 8.47 -31.40
CA ALA A 690 8.42 8.32 -32.55
C ALA A 690 9.07 7.42 -33.62
N LYS A 691 10.36 7.65 -33.91
CA LYS A 691 11.18 6.79 -34.78
C LYS A 691 11.23 5.34 -34.31
N LYS A 692 11.48 5.12 -33.02
CA LYS A 692 11.57 3.78 -32.41
C LYS A 692 10.22 3.05 -32.50
N THR A 693 9.13 3.72 -32.19
CA THR A 693 7.78 3.15 -32.28
C THR A 693 7.42 2.83 -33.74
N ALA A 694 7.71 3.73 -34.69
CA ALA A 694 7.49 3.47 -36.11
C ALA A 694 8.27 2.24 -36.58
N GLY A 695 9.56 2.14 -36.23
CA GLY A 695 10.38 0.96 -36.53
C GLY A 695 9.84 -0.33 -35.92
N ALA A 696 9.36 -0.29 -34.67
CA ALA A 696 8.71 -1.43 -34.02
C ALA A 696 7.42 -1.85 -34.74
N LEU A 697 6.56 -0.89 -35.14
CA LEU A 697 5.34 -1.20 -35.89
C LEU A 697 5.62 -1.77 -37.27
N THR A 698 6.66 -1.30 -37.96
CA THR A 698 7.09 -1.86 -39.26
C THR A 698 7.55 -3.32 -39.10
N SER A 699 8.33 -3.62 -38.07
CA SER A 699 8.73 -4.99 -37.74
C SER A 699 7.54 -5.87 -37.35
N ASP A 700 6.64 -5.36 -36.52
CA ASP A 700 5.43 -6.05 -36.07
C ASP A 700 4.51 -6.38 -37.27
N LEU A 701 4.37 -5.46 -38.22
CA LEU A 701 3.57 -5.66 -39.44
C LEU A 701 4.07 -6.85 -40.25
N GLU A 702 5.36 -6.89 -40.54
CA GLU A 702 5.96 -7.99 -41.32
C GLU A 702 5.87 -9.33 -40.56
N THR A 703 6.07 -9.29 -39.24
CA THR A 703 5.96 -10.48 -38.38
C THR A 703 4.53 -11.02 -38.37
N GLN A 704 3.54 -10.16 -38.10
CA GLN A 704 2.14 -10.56 -38.07
C GLN A 704 1.66 -11.03 -39.45
N LYS A 705 2.11 -10.40 -40.53
CA LYS A 705 1.73 -10.78 -41.89
C LYS A 705 2.20 -12.20 -42.23
N LYS A 706 3.45 -12.54 -41.89
CA LYS A 706 3.99 -13.90 -42.04
C LYS A 706 3.23 -14.90 -41.17
N HIS A 707 2.97 -14.54 -39.91
CA HIS A 707 2.22 -15.38 -38.97
C HIS A 707 0.80 -15.69 -39.46
N VAL A 708 0.07 -14.68 -39.93
CA VAL A 708 -1.29 -14.85 -40.47
C VAL A 708 -1.29 -15.70 -41.74
N ALA A 709 -0.28 -15.56 -42.60
CA ALA A 709 -0.13 -16.43 -43.77
C ALA A 709 0.09 -17.89 -43.36
N ALA A 710 1.03 -18.15 -42.44
CA ALA A 710 1.30 -19.49 -41.92
C ALA A 710 0.05 -20.11 -41.25
N CYS A 711 -0.67 -19.36 -40.42
CA CYS A 711 -1.90 -19.83 -39.79
C CYS A 711 -2.98 -20.17 -40.84
N ARG A 712 -3.11 -19.36 -41.90
CA ARG A 712 -4.06 -19.64 -43.00
C ARG A 712 -3.66 -20.87 -43.81
N ASP A 713 -2.37 -21.09 -44.03
CA ASP A 713 -1.88 -22.28 -44.73
C ASP A 713 -2.15 -23.55 -43.92
N VAL A 714 -1.90 -23.51 -42.60
CA VAL A 714 -2.26 -24.60 -41.66
C VAL A 714 -3.76 -24.86 -41.71
N ILE A 715 -4.59 -23.83 -41.51
CA ILE A 715 -6.05 -23.98 -41.55
C ILE A 715 -6.49 -24.57 -42.90
N SER A 716 -5.92 -24.11 -44.01
CA SER A 716 -6.26 -24.59 -45.36
C SER A 716 -5.89 -26.06 -45.58
N SER A 717 -4.76 -26.50 -45.02
CA SER A 717 -4.33 -27.90 -45.10
C SER A 717 -5.22 -28.84 -44.29
N GLU A 718 -5.84 -28.34 -43.22
CA GLU A 718 -6.63 -29.13 -42.27
C GLU A 718 -8.13 -29.10 -42.53
N ILE A 719 -8.61 -28.34 -43.52
CA ILE A 719 -10.05 -28.22 -43.85
C ILE A 719 -10.70 -29.60 -44.07
N GLY A 720 -9.96 -30.54 -44.68
CA GLY A 720 -10.45 -31.90 -44.95
C GLY A 720 -10.73 -32.73 -43.68
N ASP A 721 -10.07 -32.40 -42.57
CA ASP A 721 -10.17 -33.13 -41.30
C ASP A 721 -11.22 -32.52 -40.36
N PHE A 722 -11.74 -31.34 -40.67
CA PHE A 722 -12.60 -30.59 -39.75
C PHE A 722 -13.99 -31.21 -39.56
N PHE A 723 -14.52 -31.82 -40.61
CA PHE A 723 -15.83 -32.45 -40.62
C PHE A 723 -15.71 -33.95 -40.78
N ILE A 724 -16.41 -34.71 -39.96
CA ILE A 724 -16.45 -36.17 -40.08
C ILE A 724 -17.26 -36.50 -41.33
N ALA A 725 -16.60 -37.06 -42.35
CA ALA A 725 -17.21 -37.39 -43.62
C ALA A 725 -18.43 -38.33 -43.42
N ASP A 726 -19.51 -38.06 -44.19
CA ASP A 726 -20.79 -38.80 -44.26
C ASP A 726 -21.96 -38.46 -43.31
N LYS A 727 -21.95 -37.33 -42.59
CA LYS A 727 -23.18 -36.86 -41.89
C LYS A 727 -23.64 -35.47 -42.30
N ASN A 728 -24.96 -35.28 -42.31
CA ASN A 728 -25.71 -34.09 -42.72
C ASN A 728 -24.95 -32.78 -42.45
N ILE A 729 -24.40 -32.17 -43.50
CA ILE A 729 -23.71 -30.86 -43.43
C ILE A 729 -24.59 -29.81 -42.73
N LYS A 730 -25.92 -29.89 -42.92
CA LYS A 730 -26.89 -29.02 -42.25
C LYS A 730 -26.94 -29.24 -40.74
N GLU A 731 -26.85 -30.47 -40.28
CA GLU A 731 -26.87 -30.82 -38.86
C GLU A 731 -25.57 -30.38 -38.19
N ALA A 732 -24.42 -30.63 -38.84
CA ALA A 732 -23.12 -30.14 -38.40
C ALA A 732 -23.05 -28.61 -38.32
N ALA A 733 -23.55 -27.91 -39.35
CA ALA A 733 -23.63 -26.45 -39.34
C ALA A 733 -24.59 -25.92 -38.25
N THR A 734 -25.73 -26.56 -38.06
CA THR A 734 -26.68 -26.18 -37.01
C THR A 734 -26.06 -26.36 -35.63
N LEU A 735 -25.37 -27.48 -35.39
CA LEU A 735 -24.66 -27.75 -34.13
C LEU A 735 -23.46 -26.82 -33.89
N PHE A 736 -22.81 -26.32 -34.96
CA PHE A 736 -21.70 -25.39 -34.83
C PHE A 736 -22.15 -23.96 -34.49
N PHE A 737 -23.31 -23.53 -35.00
CA PHE A 737 -23.86 -22.19 -34.74
C PHE A 737 -24.79 -22.11 -33.52
N ALA A 738 -25.33 -23.24 -33.07
CA ALA A 738 -26.09 -23.36 -31.83
C ALA A 738 -25.16 -23.38 -30.62
#